data_AF-A0A1S1QI19-F1
#
_entry.id   AF-A0A1S1QI19-F1
#
_cell.length_a   1.000
_cell.length_b   1.000
_cell.length_c   1.000
_cell.angle_alpha   90.00
_cell.angle_beta   90.00
_cell.angle_gamma   90.00
#
_symmetry.space_group_name_H-M   'P 1'
#
loop_
_entity.id
_entity.type
_entity.pdbx_description
1 polymer ?
#
loop_
_entity_poly.entity_id
_entity_poly.type
_entity_poly.pdbx_seq_one_letter_code
_entity_poly.pdbx_strand_id
1 'polypeptide(L)'
;MANDSAQGDPGVRLVGGFGGGAVGFGQPPRGRGWGIVAVAILVAVALVVSLAKPAEAADGDQAPTEFTVSFAIPENVDLPKLRGVVAELNSRHALLSDTLYEEQDRFAPVDLEPDVDTFTVQHDFDGAFAVTGSTLSLTVDPTNAVQITELTGWQWFLIYIGSFAVALLARILCEGFFGVATAGPGTILAAAFCAALGNFISTFIPQAVRVVDEGHQHDGGAWGWAVGIAAVASFFGVVWEGWAAGFARGGLITDLRKMGQALANWGRSLTGWASSASPAAVDTGIALEENAEAIGEGVASALEDSASETAAELRVLPLGDSITYGVGTPDNSSYRARLAQLLGGVGGPVNFVGSQRTGQLADQDNEGHPGWTISQIHSIASCTMREYRPNVVLLHIGTNDMARNVSVASAPERLRSLIRQIVNTAPETTVLVSTLIPSTTPATMNRIQQYNAAIPGIVADFQKAGRPVRLVDMGAVTPGDMTDSLHPNANGFRKMAEAFHRTIDGVVRRDVFLRARNGVAGACGDLPTGGGGGTTGAVDPSGTGQDGWKWEGTIASGVGATREEVRFADLNGDGRDDYLVVSPQGQVRAWVNNRSSGSTSWTSLGTVASGSAPREEVRFADVNGDGRDDYLAVGAQGQVRAWFNAGTGNSVSWASQGEIAGSVGTTREEVRFADINGDGRDDYLAVNTQGQVRAWMNVRGPGGTGWSYQGVVASGVGATRDEVRFTDLDGDSRDDYLVVGAQGQVRAWLNAIGATGAESWLVQGEIAAGVGVSRENVEFADIDGGGSSDYLAVNSTGQVSAWLNEQFAQNDRWDRQGVVASGTGVPPEELRFADLNGDRKEDYLAVGPQGAVKAWLRVSGGWNYVGQVASGAGPREEVRFADLNGDGRDDYLLVGAQGQVKLWLNVAGGSAGISFQSKGDVATGSGARDTVRFADINGDGRDDYLVVGAQGQVQGWLNTAGGSSGVSWQSAGEIAAGIGLPGSMITFADLDGDSRDDYLSVNEHGRIWAWLNNRGGGGSTWLAQGEIATGVGATRNQVLLADLTGDRRFDYLVSSATGVVTAWTGTGIVRKG
;
A
#
# COMPACT_ATOMS: atom_id res chain seq x y z
N MET A 1 68.83 46.23 34.10
CA MET A 1 68.33 46.69 35.41
C MET A 1 66.87 46.25 35.53
N ALA A 2 66.57 45.48 36.59
CA ALA A 2 65.30 45.33 37.35
C ALA A 2 63.94 45.41 36.64
N ASN A 3 62.87 44.73 37.04
CA ASN A 3 62.55 43.58 37.90
C ASN A 3 61.00 43.44 37.78
N ASP A 4 60.46 42.30 38.22
CA ASP A 4 59.08 42.10 38.69
C ASP A 4 57.92 41.96 37.69
N SER A 5 56.80 41.55 38.30
CA SER A 5 55.97 40.39 38.00
C SER A 5 54.47 40.73 38.02
N ALA A 6 53.69 39.85 37.37
CA ALA A 6 52.29 39.48 37.67
C ALA A 6 51.10 40.41 37.30
N GLN A 7 50.21 39.79 36.50
CA GLN A 7 48.73 39.77 36.52
C GLN A 7 47.86 41.00 36.18
N GLY A 8 46.90 40.77 35.28
CA GLY A 8 45.60 41.47 35.20
C GLY A 8 45.09 41.75 33.79
N ASP A 9 44.14 40.96 33.30
CA ASP A 9 43.34 41.09 32.06
C ASP A 9 42.53 42.42 32.00
N PRO A 10 42.14 42.97 30.82
CA PRO A 10 40.89 42.55 30.16
C PRO A 10 40.89 42.57 28.61
N GLY A 11 40.30 41.53 28.01
CA GLY A 11 39.31 41.59 26.91
C GLY A 11 39.62 42.39 25.65
N VAL A 12 40.03 41.71 24.57
CA VAL A 12 40.23 42.30 23.24
C VAL A 12 38.90 42.40 22.47
N ARG A 13 38.44 43.63 22.23
CA ARG A 13 37.49 43.98 21.15
C ARG A 13 38.25 44.10 19.82
N LEU A 14 37.85 43.39 18.77
CA LEU A 14 38.30 43.65 17.40
C LEU A 14 37.20 44.35 16.59
N VAL A 15 37.41 45.64 16.34
CA VAL A 15 36.74 46.45 15.31
C VAL A 15 37.73 46.59 14.16
N GLY A 16 37.37 46.15 12.95
CA GLY A 16 38.22 46.29 11.76
C GLY A 16 37.39 46.59 10.52
N GLY A 17 37.29 47.86 10.15
CA GLY A 17 36.73 48.31 8.87
C GLY A 17 37.79 48.35 7.78
N PHE A 18 37.37 48.14 6.53
CA PHE A 18 38.15 48.47 5.34
C PHE A 18 37.26 49.11 4.28
N GLY A 19 37.74 50.23 3.74
CA GLY A 19 37.12 50.96 2.64
C GLY A 19 37.99 50.97 1.39
N GLY A 20 37.33 51.29 0.27
CA GLY A 20 37.91 52.02 -0.87
C GLY A 20 38.39 51.18 -2.07
N GLY A 21 37.58 51.16 -3.15
CA GLY A 21 38.04 50.80 -4.50
C GLY A 21 36.90 50.39 -5.44
N ALA A 22 36.26 51.35 -6.10
CA ALA A 22 35.06 51.16 -6.91
C ALA A 22 35.33 50.62 -8.33
N VAL A 23 34.50 49.67 -8.78
CA VAL A 23 34.16 49.45 -10.20
C VAL A 23 32.64 49.60 -10.31
N GLY A 24 32.20 50.57 -11.11
CA GLY A 24 30.81 51.02 -11.15
C GLY A 24 29.88 50.11 -11.94
N PHE A 25 28.74 49.77 -11.33
CA PHE A 25 27.52 49.38 -12.02
C PHE A 25 26.46 50.47 -11.81
N GLY A 26 25.75 50.82 -12.89
CA GLY A 26 24.79 51.92 -12.93
C GLY A 26 23.68 51.80 -11.89
N GLN A 27 23.17 52.94 -11.44
CA GLN A 27 22.04 53.02 -10.52
C GLN A 27 20.81 52.27 -11.09
N PRO A 28 20.23 51.30 -10.35
CA PRO A 28 18.90 50.83 -10.63
C PRO A 28 17.85 51.81 -10.08
N PRO A 29 16.62 51.81 -10.62
CA PRO A 29 15.62 52.83 -10.34
C PRO A 29 15.18 52.81 -8.87
N ARG A 30 14.86 53.99 -8.33
CA ARG A 30 14.20 54.14 -7.03
C ARG A 30 12.88 53.36 -7.03
N GLY A 31 12.84 52.31 -6.20
CA GLY A 31 11.66 51.51 -5.92
C GLY A 31 11.95 50.01 -5.98
N ARG A 32 12.51 49.45 -4.90
CA ARG A 32 12.41 48.02 -4.50
C ARG A 32 13.27 47.76 -3.24
N GLY A 33 12.63 47.38 -2.14
CA GLY A 33 13.22 47.12 -0.83
C GLY A 33 14.02 45.80 -0.69
N TRP A 34 14.63 45.31 -1.77
CA TRP A 34 15.31 44.01 -1.78
C TRP A 34 16.82 44.10 -1.55
N GLY A 35 17.45 45.26 -1.77
CA GLY A 35 18.89 45.45 -1.56
C GLY A 35 19.35 45.37 -0.10
N ILE A 36 18.44 45.61 0.86
CA ILE A 36 18.75 45.64 2.30
C ILE A 36 18.73 44.22 2.90
N VAL A 37 17.82 43.36 2.43
CA VAL A 37 17.71 41.95 2.86
C VAL A 37 18.91 41.13 2.36
N ALA A 38 19.34 41.36 1.12
CA ALA A 38 20.51 40.69 0.55
C ALA A 38 21.82 41.03 1.29
N VAL A 39 22.01 42.28 1.71
CA VAL A 39 23.21 42.70 2.47
C VAL A 39 23.20 42.13 3.90
N ALA A 40 22.04 42.04 4.55
CA ALA A 40 21.92 41.44 5.88
C ALA A 40 22.23 39.93 5.88
N ILE A 41 21.80 39.21 4.83
CA ILE A 41 22.10 37.79 4.64
C ILE A 41 23.59 37.57 4.32
N LEU A 42 24.19 38.43 3.48
CA LEU A 42 25.62 38.36 3.14
C LEU A 42 26.54 38.61 4.34
N VAL A 43 26.17 39.54 5.23
CA VAL A 43 26.92 39.79 6.47
C VAL A 43 26.75 38.64 7.46
N ALA A 44 25.55 38.04 7.54
CA ALA A 44 25.25 36.91 8.42
C ALA A 44 26.01 35.62 8.05
N VAL A 45 26.05 35.27 6.76
CA VAL A 45 26.80 34.08 6.27
C VAL A 45 28.30 34.27 6.44
N ALA A 46 28.83 35.47 6.15
CA ALA A 46 30.23 35.80 6.42
C ALA A 46 30.57 35.70 7.92
N LEU A 47 29.63 35.99 8.81
CA LEU A 47 29.77 35.89 10.27
C LEU A 47 29.78 34.44 10.77
N VAL A 48 28.87 33.58 10.28
CA VAL A 48 28.85 32.15 10.63
C VAL A 48 30.17 31.47 10.22
N VAL A 49 30.69 31.80 9.04
CA VAL A 49 31.99 31.31 8.55
C VAL A 49 33.17 31.91 9.33
N SER A 50 33.03 33.12 9.88
CA SER A 50 34.07 33.76 10.70
C SER A 50 34.08 33.26 12.16
N LEU A 51 32.93 32.83 12.68
CA LEU A 51 32.75 32.26 14.03
C LEU A 51 33.24 30.81 14.13
N ALA A 52 33.40 30.11 13.01
CA ALA A 52 34.07 28.81 12.96
C ALA A 52 35.59 28.89 13.16
N LYS A 53 36.20 30.10 13.15
CA LYS A 53 37.66 30.28 13.12
C LYS A 53 38.43 30.40 14.46
N PRO A 54 37.86 30.68 15.65
CA PRO A 54 38.66 30.65 16.87
C PRO A 54 38.51 29.30 17.60
N ALA A 55 38.99 28.24 16.97
CA ALA A 55 39.36 26.99 17.66
C ALA A 55 40.74 26.46 17.20
N GLU A 56 41.51 27.30 16.48
CA GLU A 56 42.96 27.17 16.39
C GLU A 56 43.61 28.32 17.19
N ALA A 57 43.45 28.28 18.52
CA ALA A 57 44.29 29.06 19.42
C ALA A 57 44.76 28.15 20.55
N ALA A 58 46.07 28.15 20.73
CA ALA A 58 46.88 27.18 21.47
C ALA A 58 46.54 27.03 22.97
N ASP A 59 46.93 25.88 23.51
CA ASP A 59 47.33 25.62 24.90
C ASP A 59 47.05 26.74 25.93
N GLY A 60 45.95 26.62 26.69
CA GLY A 60 45.94 27.01 28.10
C GLY A 60 45.10 28.21 28.58
N ASP A 61 44.36 28.94 27.74
CA ASP A 61 43.52 30.05 28.23
C ASP A 61 42.09 29.61 28.60
N GLN A 62 41.57 30.15 29.72
CA GLN A 62 40.21 29.87 30.20
C GLN A 62 39.15 30.46 29.27
N ALA A 63 38.09 29.69 28.99
CA ALA A 63 36.97 30.13 28.17
C ALA A 63 36.31 31.40 28.77
N PRO A 64 35.93 32.38 27.94
CA PRO A 64 35.29 33.61 28.42
C PRO A 64 33.92 33.30 29.05
N THR A 65 33.62 33.99 30.15
CA THR A 65 32.44 33.75 31.01
C THR A 65 31.15 34.41 30.49
N GLU A 66 31.19 35.17 29.39
CA GLU A 66 30.02 35.83 28.81
C GLU A 66 30.24 36.08 27.31
N PHE A 67 29.23 35.79 26.49
CA PHE A 67 29.27 35.98 25.04
C PHE A 67 28.18 36.97 24.59
N THR A 68 28.57 38.12 24.03
CA THR A 68 27.62 39.10 23.47
C THR A 68 27.72 39.19 21.95
N VAL A 69 26.62 38.91 21.26
CA VAL A 69 26.44 39.12 19.81
C VAL A 69 25.66 40.42 19.61
N SER A 70 26.07 41.28 18.67
CA SER A 70 25.42 42.57 18.40
C SER A 70 25.13 42.76 16.91
N PHE A 71 23.96 43.32 16.59
CA PHE A 71 23.38 43.45 15.26
C PHE A 71 22.95 44.90 15.03
N ALA A 72 23.35 45.51 13.92
CA ALA A 72 22.83 46.82 13.54
C ALA A 72 21.39 46.72 13.02
N ILE A 73 20.48 47.47 13.63
CA ILE A 73 19.07 47.58 13.28
C ILE A 73 18.92 48.60 12.13
N PRO A 74 18.36 48.21 10.98
CA PRO A 74 18.16 49.13 9.84
C PRO A 74 17.24 50.31 10.18
N GLU A 75 17.46 51.44 9.51
CA GLU A 75 16.75 52.72 9.78
C GLU A 75 15.22 52.65 9.60
N ASN A 76 14.71 51.63 8.89
CA ASN A 76 13.30 51.42 8.60
C ASN A 76 12.57 50.47 9.57
N VAL A 77 13.22 50.05 10.67
CA VAL A 77 12.62 49.20 11.70
C VAL A 77 11.99 50.06 12.80
N ASP A 78 10.76 49.73 13.22
CA ASP A 78 10.07 50.38 14.35
C ASP A 78 10.75 50.02 15.68
N LEU A 79 11.72 50.86 16.08
CA LEU A 79 12.53 50.69 17.29
C LEU A 79 11.68 50.63 18.59
N PRO A 80 10.65 51.46 18.80
CA PRO A 80 9.73 51.30 19.92
C PRO A 80 9.07 49.92 20.00
N LYS A 81 8.58 49.39 18.87
CA LYS A 81 7.93 48.06 18.85
C LYS A 81 8.94 46.94 19.10
N LEU A 82 10.12 47.01 18.50
CA LEU A 82 11.20 46.05 18.72
C LEU A 82 11.65 46.01 20.19
N ARG A 83 11.74 47.18 20.85
CA ARG A 83 12.04 47.25 22.30
C ARG A 83 10.94 46.61 23.14
N GLY A 84 9.68 46.71 22.72
CA GLY A 84 8.55 46.04 23.38
C GLY A 84 8.67 44.51 23.32
N VAL A 85 8.98 43.96 22.14
CA VAL A 85 9.16 42.51 21.94
C VAL A 85 10.37 41.99 22.73
N VAL A 86 11.49 42.73 22.71
CA VAL A 86 12.70 42.35 23.47
C VAL A 86 12.45 42.36 24.98
N ALA A 87 11.69 43.34 25.49
CA ALA A 87 11.33 43.38 26.91
C ALA A 87 10.38 42.23 27.30
N GLU A 88 9.47 41.84 26.41
CA GLU A 88 8.59 40.68 26.61
C GLU A 88 9.39 39.38 26.68
N LEU A 89 10.31 39.14 25.73
CA LEU A 89 11.15 37.94 25.70
C LEU A 89 12.01 37.82 26.96
N ASN A 90 12.74 38.88 27.33
CA ASN A 90 13.60 38.83 28.52
C ASN A 90 12.86 38.67 29.86
N SER A 91 11.56 38.92 29.91
CA SER A 91 10.78 38.86 31.16
C SER A 91 9.94 37.60 31.31
N ARG A 92 9.99 36.70 30.31
CA ARG A 92 9.04 35.59 30.22
C ARG A 92 9.41 34.42 31.12
N HIS A 93 10.68 34.03 31.15
CA HIS A 93 11.22 33.02 32.07
C HIS A 93 12.48 33.52 32.78
N ALA A 94 12.86 32.83 33.85
CA ALA A 94 14.04 33.15 34.65
C ALA A 94 15.35 32.82 33.94
N LEU A 95 15.35 31.81 33.06
CA LEU A 95 16.45 31.47 32.17
C LEU A 95 16.08 31.88 30.74
N LEU A 96 17.05 32.42 30.00
CA LEU A 96 16.84 32.76 28.59
C LEU A 96 16.61 31.51 27.73
N SER A 97 17.28 30.39 28.06
CA SER A 97 17.07 29.10 27.40
C SER A 97 15.62 28.66 27.42
N ASP A 98 14.91 28.82 28.56
CA ASP A 98 13.50 28.44 28.71
C ASP A 98 12.57 29.34 27.90
N THR A 99 12.91 30.62 27.77
CA THR A 99 12.18 31.55 26.90
C THR A 99 12.31 31.15 25.44
N LEU A 100 13.52 30.77 25.02
CA LEU A 100 13.77 30.32 23.64
C LEU A 100 13.13 28.95 23.39
N TYR A 101 13.10 28.07 24.40
CA TYR A 101 12.42 26.79 24.35
C TYR A 101 10.90 26.99 24.26
N GLU A 102 10.28 27.86 25.07
CA GLU A 102 8.84 28.15 24.98
C GLU A 102 8.49 28.82 23.64
N GLU A 103 9.35 29.71 23.13
CA GLU A 103 9.14 30.28 21.79
C GLU A 103 9.17 29.17 20.74
N GLN A 104 10.14 28.26 20.77
CA GLN A 104 10.16 27.10 19.88
C GLN A 104 8.95 26.18 20.05
N ASP A 105 8.59 25.81 21.27
CA ASP A 105 7.51 24.88 21.61
C ASP A 105 6.13 25.46 21.27
N ARG A 106 5.96 26.79 21.41
CA ARG A 106 4.79 27.52 20.90
C ARG A 106 4.66 27.49 19.38
N PHE A 107 5.76 27.31 18.66
CA PHE A 107 5.78 27.31 17.19
C PHE A 107 6.03 25.93 16.57
N ALA A 108 6.23 24.88 17.39
CA ALA A 108 6.36 23.48 16.99
C ALA A 108 5.48 22.58 17.88
N PRO A 109 4.15 22.50 17.66
CA PRO A 109 3.27 21.67 18.48
C PRO A 109 3.34 20.17 18.11
N VAL A 110 4.45 19.71 17.53
CA VAL A 110 4.66 18.33 17.09
C VAL A 110 5.92 17.81 17.76
N ASP A 111 5.76 16.84 18.66
CA ASP A 111 6.82 15.89 18.98
C ASP A 111 7.13 15.12 17.69
N LEU A 112 8.25 15.48 17.06
CA LEU A 112 8.84 14.70 15.98
C LEU A 112 9.42 13.41 16.61
N GLU A 113 9.24 12.27 15.94
CA GLU A 113 9.83 10.99 16.36
C GLU A 113 11.38 11.05 16.48
N PRO A 114 12.01 10.12 17.24
CA PRO A 114 13.29 10.35 17.93
C PRO A 114 14.57 10.49 17.09
N ASP A 115 14.53 10.40 15.77
CA ASP A 115 15.74 10.33 14.92
C ASP A 115 15.89 11.46 13.89
N VAL A 116 15.05 12.49 13.97
CA VAL A 116 15.46 13.82 13.51
C VAL A 116 16.03 14.53 14.73
N ASP A 117 17.30 14.94 14.69
CA ASP A 117 17.94 15.81 15.69
C ASP A 117 17.23 17.19 15.72
N THR A 118 15.98 17.20 16.17
CA THR A 118 15.20 18.40 16.44
C THR A 118 15.54 18.82 17.85
N PHE A 119 16.58 19.64 17.93
CA PHE A 119 16.88 20.59 19.00
C PHE A 119 16.23 20.28 20.35
N THR A 120 16.96 19.55 21.19
CA THR A 120 16.96 19.84 22.63
C THR A 120 18.13 20.78 22.89
N VAL A 121 17.88 21.99 23.40
CA VAL A 121 18.93 22.68 24.17
C VAL A 121 19.21 21.74 25.34
N GLN A 122 20.25 20.92 25.25
CA GLN A 122 20.52 19.92 26.29
C GLN A 122 20.99 20.55 27.61
N HIS A 123 21.16 21.88 27.64
CA HIS A 123 21.75 22.62 28.75
C HIS A 123 21.06 23.97 29.00
N ASP A 124 20.62 24.19 30.23
CA ASP A 124 20.09 25.46 30.71
C ASP A 124 21.15 26.57 30.60
N PHE A 125 20.77 27.74 30.07
CA PHE A 125 21.65 28.91 30.02
C PHE A 125 20.88 30.20 30.26
N ASP A 126 21.56 31.16 30.88
CA ASP A 126 21.00 32.49 31.14
C ASP A 126 21.55 33.53 30.14
N GLY A 127 20.92 34.69 30.07
CA GLY A 127 21.29 35.73 29.12
C GLY A 127 20.21 36.81 28.96
N ALA A 128 20.46 37.75 28.04
CA ALA A 128 19.46 38.76 27.70
C ALA A 128 19.63 39.33 26.29
N PHE A 129 18.49 39.64 25.67
CA PHE A 129 18.43 40.53 24.52
C PHE A 129 18.51 41.99 24.97
N ALA A 130 19.13 42.88 24.20
CA ALA A 130 19.15 44.31 24.49
C ALA A 130 19.09 45.12 23.21
N VAL A 131 18.36 46.23 23.21
CA VAL A 131 18.31 47.17 22.07
C VAL A 131 18.89 48.51 22.51
N THR A 132 20.13 48.78 22.11
CA THR A 132 20.84 50.03 22.40
C THR A 132 21.01 50.84 21.12
N GLY A 133 20.39 52.02 21.04
CA GLY A 133 20.40 52.82 19.81
C GLY A 133 19.75 52.08 18.63
N SER A 134 20.50 51.90 17.54
CA SER A 134 20.17 51.07 16.38
C SER A 134 20.95 49.75 16.43
N THR A 135 21.13 49.17 17.61
CA THR A 135 21.82 47.89 17.77
C THR A 135 21.00 46.96 18.66
N LEU A 136 20.64 45.78 18.14
CA LEU A 136 20.08 44.67 18.91
C LEU A 136 21.24 43.78 19.32
N SER A 137 21.31 43.32 20.55
CA SER A 137 22.37 42.43 21.02
C SER A 137 21.79 41.29 21.85
N LEU A 138 22.40 40.11 21.77
CA LEU A 138 22.09 38.93 22.57
C LEU A 138 23.33 38.61 23.41
N THR A 139 23.16 38.50 24.73
CA THR A 139 24.22 38.07 25.65
C THR A 139 23.86 36.73 26.26
N VAL A 140 24.83 35.82 26.36
CA VAL A 140 24.66 34.44 26.88
C VAL A 140 25.73 34.15 27.93
N ASP A 141 25.31 33.65 29.10
CA ASP A 141 26.16 33.24 30.23
C ASP A 141 26.12 31.70 30.40
N PRO A 142 27.22 30.98 30.06
CA PRO A 142 27.28 29.53 30.14
C PRO A 142 27.61 29.08 31.56
N THR A 143 26.62 28.74 32.37
CA THR A 143 26.84 28.13 33.68
C THR A 143 26.94 26.61 33.60
N ASN A 144 28.15 26.09 33.81
CA ASN A 144 28.56 24.68 34.02
C ASN A 144 28.41 23.66 32.87
N ALA A 145 29.57 23.07 32.52
CA ALA A 145 29.83 21.86 31.71
C ALA A 145 29.71 22.02 30.17
N VAL A 146 30.56 21.47 29.30
CA VAL A 146 31.80 20.66 29.35
C VAL A 146 32.46 20.78 27.94
N GLN A 147 33.77 20.52 27.82
CA GLN A 147 34.51 20.36 26.54
C GLN A 147 34.24 19.00 25.88
N ILE A 148 34.32 18.86 24.54
CA ILE A 148 34.91 17.75 23.74
C ILE A 148 34.81 18.10 22.21
N THR A 149 35.67 17.48 21.39
CA THR A 149 36.25 17.84 20.08
C THR A 149 35.57 17.30 18.80
N GLU A 150 35.87 17.95 17.66
CA GLU A 150 35.15 18.06 16.34
C GLU A 150 33.92 18.95 16.42
N LEU A 151 33.71 19.86 15.42
CA LEU A 151 32.99 21.16 15.53
C LEU A 151 32.27 21.20 16.88
N THR A 152 32.99 21.67 17.90
CA THR A 152 32.67 21.37 19.31
C THR A 152 31.18 21.58 19.56
N GLY A 153 30.53 20.84 20.46
CA GLY A 153 29.08 21.03 20.72
C GLY A 153 28.68 22.52 20.89
N TRP A 154 29.61 23.35 21.37
CA TRP A 154 29.50 24.81 21.41
C TRP A 154 29.53 25.53 20.05
N GLN A 155 30.31 25.08 19.07
CA GLN A 155 30.30 25.62 17.70
C GLN A 155 28.99 25.29 16.96
N TRP A 156 28.46 24.07 17.10
CA TRP A 156 27.12 23.75 16.61
C TRP A 156 26.06 24.62 17.30
N PHE A 157 26.13 24.74 18.63
CA PHE A 157 25.27 25.63 19.41
C PHE A 157 25.30 27.09 18.91
N LEU A 158 26.49 27.63 18.60
CA LEU A 158 26.64 28.98 18.04
C LEU A 158 26.10 29.11 16.60
N ILE A 159 26.25 28.08 15.76
CA ILE A 159 25.69 28.03 14.40
C ILE A 159 24.16 28.02 14.46
N TYR A 160 23.56 27.27 15.38
CA TYR A 160 22.11 27.21 15.56
C TYR A 160 21.53 28.52 16.11
N ILE A 161 22.13 29.09 17.17
CA ILE A 161 21.70 30.40 17.71
C ILE A 161 21.87 31.51 16.67
N GLY A 162 22.98 31.49 15.93
CA GLY A 162 23.21 32.42 14.82
C GLY A 162 22.15 32.31 13.72
N SER A 163 21.82 31.08 13.32
CA SER A 163 20.79 30.79 12.30
C SER A 163 19.40 31.26 12.74
N PHE A 164 19.06 31.09 14.02
CA PHE A 164 17.80 31.54 14.60
C PHE A 164 17.70 33.07 14.68
N ALA A 165 18.77 33.75 15.12
CA ALA A 165 18.83 35.21 15.13
C ALA A 165 18.70 35.80 13.71
N VAL A 166 19.27 35.13 12.71
CA VAL A 166 19.19 35.51 11.29
C VAL A 166 17.78 35.29 10.74
N ALA A 167 17.15 34.16 11.06
CA ALA A 167 15.76 33.88 10.71
C ALA A 167 14.79 34.90 11.32
N LEU A 168 14.99 35.25 12.60
CA LEU A 168 14.18 36.24 13.30
C LEU A 168 14.35 37.65 12.70
N LEU A 169 15.57 38.03 12.36
CA LEU A 169 15.84 39.30 11.68
C LEU A 169 15.21 39.34 10.28
N ALA A 170 15.34 38.26 9.49
CA ALA A 170 14.73 38.14 8.16
C ALA A 170 13.20 38.22 8.24
N ARG A 171 12.60 37.59 9.24
CA ARG A 171 11.16 37.67 9.53
C ARG A 171 10.73 39.09 9.89
N ILE A 172 11.40 39.75 10.84
CA ILE A 172 11.06 41.13 11.25
C ILE A 172 11.16 42.11 10.07
N LEU A 173 12.18 41.95 9.22
CA LEU A 173 12.35 42.77 8.02
C LEU A 173 11.29 42.46 6.95
N CYS A 174 10.93 41.20 6.79
CA CYS A 174 9.85 40.75 5.92
C CYS A 174 8.50 41.32 6.38
N GLU A 175 8.18 41.26 7.68
CA GLU A 175 6.95 41.83 8.24
C GLU A 175 6.93 43.37 8.14
N GLY A 176 8.08 44.02 8.32
CA GLY A 176 8.25 45.45 8.08
C GLY A 176 8.01 45.85 6.62
N PHE A 177 8.42 45.01 5.66
CA PHE A 177 8.23 45.22 4.22
C PHE A 177 6.75 45.16 3.80
N PHE A 178 5.97 44.23 4.36
CA PHE A 178 4.54 44.12 4.05
C PHE A 178 3.66 45.17 4.74
N GLY A 179 4.24 46.06 5.56
CA GLY A 179 3.50 47.15 6.21
C GLY A 179 2.41 46.65 7.16
N VAL A 180 2.65 45.52 7.85
CA VAL A 180 1.69 44.76 8.69
C VAL A 180 1.10 45.56 9.87
N ALA A 181 1.41 46.86 9.98
CA ALA A 181 0.94 47.78 11.01
C ALA A 181 -0.42 48.49 10.71
N THR A 182 -1.06 48.28 9.55
CA THR A 182 -2.44 48.79 9.33
C THR A 182 -3.40 47.63 9.17
N ALA A 183 -4.22 47.38 10.20
CA ALA A 183 -5.23 46.32 10.25
C ALA A 183 -6.07 46.27 8.96
N GLY A 184 -5.76 45.28 8.12
CA GLY A 184 -6.48 44.98 6.89
C GLY A 184 -6.26 43.52 6.50
N PRO A 185 -7.13 42.90 5.69
CA PRO A 185 -7.11 41.44 5.46
C PRO A 185 -5.79 40.86 4.92
N GLY A 186 -4.93 41.69 4.33
CA GLY A 186 -3.60 41.28 3.83
C GLY A 186 -2.49 41.16 4.89
N THR A 187 -2.70 41.61 6.13
CA THR A 187 -1.65 41.65 7.17
C THR A 187 -1.35 40.29 7.81
N ILE A 188 -2.35 39.40 7.88
CA ILE A 188 -2.20 38.06 8.48
C ILE A 188 -1.36 37.13 7.58
N LEU A 189 -1.45 37.32 6.26
CA LEU A 189 -0.79 36.47 5.27
C LEU A 189 0.67 36.82 5.04
N ALA A 190 0.98 38.11 5.13
CA ALA A 190 2.34 38.59 5.19
C ALA A 190 3.09 38.00 6.40
N ALA A 191 2.45 37.98 7.58
CA ALA A 191 3.05 37.42 8.78
C ALA A 191 3.32 35.91 8.67
N ALA A 192 2.36 35.14 8.12
CA ALA A 192 2.53 33.70 7.88
C ALA A 192 3.63 33.39 6.85
N PHE A 193 3.71 34.16 5.77
CA PHE A 193 4.79 34.04 4.79
C PHE A 193 6.16 34.41 5.39
N CYS A 194 6.24 35.48 6.18
CA CYS A 194 7.48 35.89 6.84
C CYS A 194 7.92 34.90 7.92
N ALA A 195 6.97 34.23 8.57
CA ALA A 195 7.25 33.13 9.49
C ALA A 195 7.79 31.89 8.75
N ALA A 196 7.17 31.50 7.63
CA ALA A 196 7.65 30.42 6.78
C ALA A 196 9.07 30.67 6.25
N LEU A 197 9.36 31.91 5.84
CA LEU A 197 10.69 32.33 5.40
C LEU A 197 11.72 32.25 6.55
N GLY A 198 11.34 32.61 7.77
CA GLY A 198 12.18 32.42 8.95
C GLY A 198 12.49 30.94 9.21
N ASN A 199 11.48 30.07 9.10
CA ASN A 199 11.63 28.63 9.32
C ASN A 199 12.49 27.96 8.23
N PHE A 200 12.36 28.40 6.98
CA PHE A 200 13.23 27.97 5.90
C PHE A 200 14.69 28.29 6.22
N ILE A 201 14.97 29.55 6.56
CA ILE A 201 16.34 30.06 6.75
C ILE A 201 17.01 29.44 7.97
N SER A 202 16.29 29.32 9.08
CA SER A 202 16.81 28.69 10.32
C SER A 202 17.14 27.22 10.13
N THR A 203 16.45 26.53 9.23
CA THR A 203 16.66 25.10 8.96
C THR A 203 17.68 24.86 7.85
N PHE A 204 17.67 25.68 6.80
CA PHE A 204 18.54 25.52 5.64
C PHE A 204 20.01 25.82 5.95
N ILE A 205 20.28 26.86 6.76
CA ILE A 205 21.66 27.28 7.05
C ILE A 205 22.47 26.17 7.75
N PRO A 206 21.98 25.51 8.82
CA PRO A 206 22.70 24.41 9.44
C PRO A 206 22.90 23.21 8.51
N GLN A 207 21.91 22.87 7.67
CA GLN A 207 22.01 21.76 6.72
C GLN A 207 23.02 22.05 5.60
N ALA A 208 23.06 23.29 5.11
CA ALA A 208 24.06 23.71 4.12
C ALA A 208 25.48 23.68 4.70
N VAL A 209 25.67 24.03 5.98
CA VAL A 209 26.96 23.90 6.66
C VAL A 209 27.35 22.44 6.80
N ARG A 210 26.41 21.55 7.12
CA ARG A 210 26.63 20.11 7.23
C ARG A 210 27.09 19.47 5.91
N VAL A 211 26.44 19.82 4.80
CA VAL A 211 26.82 19.34 3.46
C VAL A 211 28.26 19.74 3.10
N VAL A 212 28.72 20.90 3.58
CA VAL A 212 30.09 21.38 3.33
C VAL A 212 31.09 20.77 4.31
N ASP A 213 30.74 20.64 5.59
CA ASP A 213 31.59 20.03 6.63
C ASP A 213 31.90 18.56 6.32
N GLU A 214 30.89 17.83 5.83
CA GLU A 214 31.00 16.41 5.44
C GLU A 214 31.63 16.23 4.03
N GLY A 215 32.01 17.32 3.35
CA GLY A 215 32.69 17.28 2.05
C GLY A 215 31.81 16.94 0.85
N HIS A 216 30.49 17.01 1.00
CA HIS A 216 29.47 16.66 -0.01
C HIS A 216 29.09 17.83 -0.93
N GLN A 217 29.94 18.84 -1.10
CA GLN A 217 29.62 20.07 -1.84
C GLN A 217 29.22 19.86 -3.33
N HIS A 218 29.56 18.72 -3.93
CA HIS A 218 29.20 18.37 -5.32
C HIS A 218 28.10 17.31 -5.43
N ASP A 219 27.51 16.89 -4.31
CA ASP A 219 26.43 15.90 -4.27
C ASP A 219 25.06 16.60 -4.37
N GLY A 220 24.44 16.50 -5.55
CA GLY A 220 23.10 17.05 -5.79
C GLY A 220 22.01 16.41 -4.93
N GLY A 221 22.19 15.17 -4.47
CA GLY A 221 21.29 14.48 -3.54
C GLY A 221 21.37 15.08 -2.14
N ALA A 222 22.59 15.38 -1.65
CA ALA A 222 22.80 16.01 -0.35
C ALA A 222 22.21 17.43 -0.29
N TRP A 223 22.38 18.23 -1.35
CA TRP A 223 21.73 19.53 -1.46
C TRP A 223 20.21 19.44 -1.62
N GLY A 224 19.73 18.45 -2.39
CA GLY A 224 18.30 18.17 -2.53
C GLY A 224 17.64 17.81 -1.19
N TRP A 225 18.32 17.02 -0.37
CA TRP A 225 17.90 16.68 0.99
C TRP A 225 17.88 17.90 1.92
N ALA A 226 18.93 18.72 1.92
CA ALA A 226 19.01 19.94 2.73
C ALA A 226 17.89 20.94 2.40
N VAL A 227 17.58 21.12 1.11
CA VAL A 227 16.44 21.93 0.66
C VAL A 227 15.11 21.29 1.03
N GLY A 228 15.00 19.96 0.89
CA GLY A 228 13.81 19.19 1.25
C GLY A 228 13.43 19.36 2.72
N ILE A 229 14.38 19.21 3.64
CA ILE A 229 14.17 19.41 5.08
C ILE A 229 13.75 20.87 5.36
N ALA A 230 14.42 21.86 4.77
CA ALA A 230 14.08 23.27 4.98
C ALA A 230 12.70 23.63 4.41
N ALA A 231 12.30 23.04 3.28
CA ALA A 231 10.98 23.21 2.68
C ALA A 231 9.88 22.57 3.55
N VAL A 232 10.14 21.39 4.11
CA VAL A 232 9.24 20.71 5.07
C VAL A 232 9.06 21.56 6.33
N ALA A 233 10.15 22.07 6.92
CA ALA A 233 10.09 22.98 8.07
C ALA A 233 9.31 24.28 7.78
N SER A 234 9.39 24.77 6.54
CA SER A 234 8.63 25.94 6.07
C SER A 234 7.15 25.66 5.89
N PHE A 235 6.79 24.43 5.48
CA PHE A 235 5.42 23.99 5.32
C PHE A 235 4.68 23.88 6.66
N PHE A 236 5.36 23.39 7.70
CA PHE A 236 4.78 23.28 9.04
C PHE A 236 4.62 24.62 9.76
N GLY A 237 5.38 25.65 9.39
CA GLY A 237 5.17 27.02 9.86
C GLY A 237 3.89 27.70 9.33
N VAL A 238 3.22 27.11 8.33
CA VAL A 238 2.08 27.73 7.62
C VAL A 238 0.73 27.10 7.97
N VAL A 239 0.70 25.95 8.67
CA VAL A 239 -0.57 25.31 9.07
C VAL A 239 -1.02 25.82 10.44
N TRP A 240 -1.51 27.07 10.49
CA TRP A 240 -2.22 27.54 11.70
C TRP A 240 -3.52 28.32 11.50
N GLU A 241 -3.89 28.90 10.35
CA GLU A 241 -5.26 29.45 10.22
C GLU A 241 -5.88 29.21 8.82
N GLY A 242 -6.62 28.11 8.69
CA GLY A 242 -7.94 27.99 8.03
C GLY A 242 -8.27 28.64 6.66
N TRP A 243 -7.33 29.17 5.87
CA TRP A 243 -7.71 30.03 4.72
C TRP A 243 -6.94 29.79 3.40
N ALA A 244 -5.97 28.87 3.34
CA ALA A 244 -5.14 28.67 2.14
C ALA A 244 -5.90 28.25 0.86
N ALA A 245 -7.14 27.78 0.96
CA ALA A 245 -7.96 27.43 -0.21
C ALA A 245 -8.31 28.62 -1.12
N GLY A 246 -8.27 29.86 -0.60
CA GLY A 246 -8.60 31.07 -1.37
C GLY A 246 -7.44 31.66 -2.20
N PHE A 247 -6.19 31.44 -1.80
CA PHE A 247 -5.01 32.06 -2.42
C PHE A 247 -4.50 31.30 -3.67
N ALA A 248 -4.84 30.01 -3.78
CA ALA A 248 -4.34 29.12 -4.85
C ALA A 248 -4.88 29.43 -6.27
N ARG A 249 -5.82 30.36 -6.45
CA ARG A 249 -6.51 30.54 -7.75
C ARG A 249 -6.11 31.79 -8.57
N GLY A 250 -5.06 32.54 -8.20
CA GLY A 250 -4.87 33.90 -8.75
C GLY A 250 -3.57 34.29 -9.48
N GLY A 251 -2.43 33.63 -9.28
CA GLY A 251 -1.16 34.12 -9.88
C GLY A 251 0.16 33.59 -9.31
N LEU A 252 0.09 32.72 -8.31
CA LEU A 252 1.25 32.19 -7.57
C LEU A 252 2.30 31.52 -8.48
N ILE A 253 1.89 30.68 -9.43
CA ILE A 253 2.79 29.97 -10.35
C ILE A 253 3.58 30.95 -11.23
N THR A 254 2.94 32.06 -11.64
CA THR A 254 3.55 33.08 -12.50
C THR A 254 4.56 33.94 -11.74
N ASP A 255 4.35 34.18 -10.44
CA ASP A 255 5.25 34.98 -9.61
C ASP A 255 6.43 34.15 -9.05
N LEU A 256 6.24 32.84 -8.82
CA LEU A 256 7.32 31.91 -8.47
C LEU A 256 8.30 31.67 -9.63
N ARG A 257 7.81 31.58 -10.88
CA ARG A 257 8.68 31.51 -12.07
C ARG A 257 9.55 32.76 -12.26
N LYS A 258 9.03 33.95 -11.92
CA LYS A 258 9.82 35.20 -11.92
C LYS A 258 10.89 35.21 -10.82
N MET A 259 10.64 34.50 -9.72
CA MET A 259 11.57 34.37 -8.60
C MET A 259 12.73 33.43 -8.93
N GLY A 260 12.47 32.31 -9.62
CA GLY A 260 13.52 31.43 -10.18
C GLY A 260 14.42 32.15 -11.18
N GLN A 261 13.85 32.99 -12.05
CA GLN A 261 14.63 33.84 -12.95
C GLN A 261 15.46 34.91 -12.22
N ALA A 262 15.02 35.39 -11.06
CA ALA A 262 15.77 36.34 -10.24
C ALA A 262 16.95 35.67 -9.51
N LEU A 263 16.77 34.43 -9.01
CA LEU A 263 17.82 33.60 -8.42
C LEU A 263 18.89 33.19 -9.44
N ALA A 264 18.50 32.87 -10.68
CA ALA A 264 19.44 32.61 -11.78
C ALA A 264 20.25 33.84 -12.23
N ASN A 265 19.71 35.05 -12.05
CA ASN A 265 20.44 36.30 -12.28
C ASN A 265 21.38 36.65 -11.09
N TRP A 266 21.06 36.16 -9.89
CA TRP A 266 21.87 36.29 -8.68
C TRP A 266 23.09 35.36 -8.69
N GLY A 267 22.94 34.11 -9.13
CA GLY A 267 24.08 33.18 -9.35
C GLY A 267 25.13 33.75 -10.31
N ARG A 268 24.68 34.40 -11.41
CA ARG A 268 25.55 35.12 -12.36
C ARG A 268 26.28 36.34 -11.78
N SER A 269 25.75 36.94 -10.70
CA SER A 269 26.40 38.06 -10.02
C SER A 269 27.41 37.60 -8.97
N LEU A 270 27.21 36.41 -8.40
CA LEU A 270 28.10 35.76 -7.42
C LEU A 270 29.37 35.18 -8.07
N THR A 271 29.28 34.58 -9.26
CA THR A 271 30.46 34.13 -10.03
C THR A 271 31.40 35.30 -10.38
N GLY A 272 30.85 36.49 -10.62
CA GLY A 272 31.63 37.72 -10.81
C GLY A 272 32.40 38.16 -9.54
N TRP A 273 31.80 38.03 -8.36
CA TRP A 273 32.39 38.44 -7.08
C TRP A 273 33.39 37.41 -6.51
N ALA A 274 33.08 36.11 -6.62
CA ALA A 274 33.87 35.00 -6.09
C ALA A 274 35.23 34.80 -6.80
N SER A 275 35.39 35.32 -8.02
CA SER A 275 36.67 35.35 -8.75
C SER A 275 37.79 36.12 -8.01
N SER A 276 37.45 36.86 -6.95
CA SER A 276 38.38 37.69 -6.17
C SER A 276 38.67 37.20 -4.73
N ALA A 277 38.04 36.12 -4.25
CA ALA A 277 38.08 35.73 -2.83
C ALA A 277 38.81 34.40 -2.53
N SER A 278 38.54 33.29 -3.25
CA SER A 278 39.34 32.04 -3.21
C SER A 278 38.84 31.01 -4.25
N PRO A 279 39.64 30.00 -4.66
CA PRO A 279 39.25 28.97 -5.62
C PRO A 279 38.01 28.14 -5.21
N ALA A 280 37.85 27.81 -3.91
CA ALA A 280 36.72 27.02 -3.42
C ALA A 280 35.35 27.74 -3.53
N ALA A 281 35.36 29.07 -3.55
CA ALA A 281 34.16 29.88 -3.74
C ALA A 281 33.69 29.94 -5.20
N VAL A 282 34.57 29.64 -6.16
CA VAL A 282 34.27 29.61 -7.60
C VAL A 282 33.47 28.34 -7.94
N ASP A 283 33.85 27.20 -7.39
CA ASP A 283 33.19 25.91 -7.62
C ASP A 283 31.77 25.86 -7.03
N THR A 284 31.56 26.52 -5.89
CA THR A 284 30.23 26.66 -5.27
C THR A 284 29.28 27.52 -6.12
N GLY A 285 29.80 28.55 -6.80
CA GLY A 285 29.01 29.41 -7.68
C GLY A 285 28.59 28.73 -8.99
N ILE A 286 29.43 27.86 -9.55
CA ILE A 286 29.15 27.08 -10.76
C ILE A 286 28.11 26.00 -10.48
N ALA A 287 28.21 25.30 -9.34
CA ALA A 287 27.23 24.28 -8.93
C ALA A 287 25.82 24.87 -8.67
N LEU A 288 25.75 26.12 -8.19
CA LEU A 288 24.47 26.83 -7.99
C LEU A 288 23.86 27.32 -9.31
N GLU A 289 24.70 27.63 -10.32
CA GLU A 289 24.28 28.07 -11.65
C GLU A 289 23.67 26.91 -12.47
N GLU A 290 24.24 25.71 -12.38
CA GLU A 290 23.77 24.52 -13.12
C GLU A 290 22.46 23.93 -12.58
N ASN A 291 22.14 24.12 -11.30
CA ASN A 291 21.00 23.47 -10.63
C ASN A 291 19.79 24.40 -10.35
N ALA A 292 19.90 25.72 -10.59
CA ALA A 292 18.86 26.69 -10.23
C ALA A 292 17.53 26.53 -11.02
N GLU A 293 17.58 26.07 -12.27
CA GLU A 293 16.37 25.78 -13.06
C GLU A 293 15.68 24.50 -12.56
N ALA A 294 16.44 23.46 -12.18
CA ALA A 294 15.94 22.21 -11.62
C ALA A 294 15.29 22.40 -10.23
N ILE A 295 15.83 23.29 -9.40
CA ILE A 295 15.24 23.67 -8.11
C ILE A 295 13.91 24.41 -8.31
N GLY A 296 13.82 25.27 -9.33
CA GLY A 296 12.59 25.99 -9.66
C GLY A 296 11.47 25.08 -10.16
N GLU A 297 11.80 24.05 -10.95
CA GLU A 297 10.84 23.04 -11.41
C GLU A 297 10.47 22.04 -10.31
N GLY A 298 11.43 21.62 -9.49
CA GLY A 298 11.21 20.71 -8.36
C GLY A 298 10.30 21.29 -7.27
N VAL A 299 10.44 22.57 -6.95
CA VAL A 299 9.55 23.24 -5.99
C VAL A 299 8.14 23.44 -6.56
N ALA A 300 8.00 23.67 -7.87
CA ALA A 300 6.69 23.77 -8.52
C ALA A 300 5.97 22.41 -8.55
N SER A 301 6.70 21.33 -8.87
CA SER A 301 6.18 19.95 -8.84
C SER A 301 5.78 19.53 -7.43
N ALA A 302 6.63 19.78 -6.43
CA ALA A 302 6.35 19.43 -5.04
C ALA A 302 5.13 20.19 -4.48
N LEU A 303 4.88 21.42 -4.92
CA LEU A 303 3.69 22.20 -4.54
C LEU A 303 2.43 21.73 -5.28
N GLU A 304 2.54 21.27 -6.54
CA GLU A 304 1.45 20.63 -7.28
C GLU A 304 1.04 19.28 -6.65
N ASP A 305 2.03 18.48 -6.22
CA ASP A 305 1.82 17.23 -5.51
C ASP A 305 1.24 17.45 -4.10
N SER A 306 1.76 18.42 -3.34
CA SER A 306 1.29 18.73 -1.98
C SER A 306 -0.12 19.35 -1.94
N ALA A 307 -0.48 20.14 -2.96
CA ALA A 307 -1.84 20.68 -3.12
C ALA A 307 -2.85 19.58 -3.50
N SER A 308 -2.38 18.45 -4.03
CA SER A 308 -3.20 17.27 -4.34
C SER A 308 -3.38 16.32 -3.14
N GLU A 309 -2.54 16.39 -2.10
CA GLU A 309 -2.47 15.37 -1.04
C GLU A 309 -3.16 15.70 0.30
N THR A 310 -3.63 16.93 0.55
CA THR A 310 -4.20 17.34 1.87
C THR A 310 -5.71 17.57 1.91
N ALA A 311 -6.47 17.12 0.91
CA ALA A 311 -7.93 17.07 1.00
C ALA A 311 -8.44 15.66 0.68
N ALA A 312 -8.47 14.77 1.66
CA ALA A 312 -9.25 13.54 1.52
C ALA A 312 -10.73 13.93 1.38
N GLU A 313 -11.28 13.85 0.17
CA GLU A 313 -12.71 14.04 -0.09
C GLU A 313 -13.50 13.11 0.85
N LEU A 314 -14.28 13.69 1.78
CA LEU A 314 -15.13 12.92 2.69
C LEU A 314 -16.24 12.28 1.86
N ARG A 315 -16.05 11.01 1.48
CA ARG A 315 -17.04 10.21 0.77
C ARG A 315 -17.90 9.45 1.76
N VAL A 316 -19.05 10.04 2.06
CA VAL A 316 -19.94 9.61 3.14
C VAL A 316 -21.11 8.84 2.54
N LEU A 317 -21.37 7.62 3.02
CA LEU A 317 -22.57 6.84 2.68
C LEU A 317 -23.58 6.89 3.85
N PRO A 318 -24.67 7.68 3.74
CA PRO A 318 -25.79 7.63 4.66
C PRO A 318 -26.60 6.34 4.39
N LEU A 319 -26.51 5.34 5.27
CA LEU A 319 -27.10 4.01 5.08
C LEU A 319 -28.20 3.75 6.11
N GLY A 320 -29.43 3.52 5.67
CA GLY A 320 -30.55 3.32 6.59
C GLY A 320 -31.93 3.21 5.96
N ASP A 321 -32.96 3.62 6.70
CA ASP A 321 -34.37 3.49 6.32
C ASP A 321 -35.02 4.85 5.93
N SER A 322 -36.32 5.01 6.16
CA SER A 322 -37.06 6.24 5.85
C SER A 322 -36.53 7.48 6.57
N ILE A 323 -35.87 7.31 7.72
CA ILE A 323 -35.24 8.42 8.45
C ILE A 323 -34.01 8.92 7.67
N THR A 324 -33.18 8.00 7.15
CA THR A 324 -32.03 8.34 6.30
C THR A 324 -32.47 8.93 4.95
N TYR A 325 -33.57 8.42 4.38
CA TYR A 325 -34.19 8.97 3.16
C TYR A 325 -34.68 10.42 3.34
N GLY A 326 -35.06 10.79 4.57
CA GLY A 326 -35.48 12.14 4.94
C GLY A 326 -36.98 12.32 5.21
N VAL A 327 -37.75 11.23 5.33
CA VAL A 327 -39.17 11.31 5.65
C VAL A 327 -39.35 11.99 7.01
N GLY A 328 -40.31 12.91 7.10
CA GLY A 328 -40.62 13.68 8.32
C GLY A 328 -40.52 15.18 8.15
N THR A 329 -39.87 15.65 7.08
CA THR A 329 -39.85 17.06 6.66
C THR A 329 -40.31 17.21 5.20
N PRO A 330 -40.91 18.35 4.80
CA PRO A 330 -41.39 18.54 3.43
C PRO A 330 -40.30 18.49 2.35
N ASP A 331 -39.05 18.75 2.73
CA ASP A 331 -37.92 18.81 1.82
C ASP A 331 -37.20 17.46 1.62
N ASN A 332 -37.48 16.45 2.45
CA ASN A 332 -36.81 15.14 2.47
C ASN A 332 -35.27 15.22 2.57
N SER A 333 -34.73 16.29 3.13
CA SER A 333 -33.27 16.49 3.16
C SER A 333 -32.56 15.67 4.22
N SER A 334 -33.30 15.04 5.14
CA SER A 334 -32.80 14.27 6.29
C SER A 334 -31.80 15.07 7.15
N TYR A 335 -31.03 14.38 8.01
CA TYR A 335 -29.91 14.97 8.73
C TYR A 335 -28.77 15.44 7.79
N ARG A 336 -28.74 14.98 6.52
CA ARG A 336 -27.68 15.28 5.54
C ARG A 336 -27.54 16.77 5.24
N ALA A 337 -28.63 17.52 5.09
CA ALA A 337 -28.53 18.96 4.79
C ALA A 337 -27.80 19.74 5.89
N ARG A 338 -28.11 19.48 7.17
CA ARG A 338 -27.40 20.13 8.27
C ARG A 338 -25.98 19.60 8.42
N LEU A 339 -25.76 18.30 8.19
CA LEU A 339 -24.44 17.69 8.27
C LEU A 339 -23.48 18.28 7.22
N ALA A 340 -23.93 18.46 5.98
CA ALA A 340 -23.16 19.12 4.92
C ALA A 340 -22.75 20.55 5.29
N GLN A 341 -23.65 21.32 5.93
CA GLN A 341 -23.33 22.66 6.42
C GLN A 341 -22.25 22.65 7.51
N LEU A 342 -22.28 21.66 8.40
CA LEU A 342 -21.32 21.55 9.50
C LEU A 342 -19.94 21.11 8.99
N LEU A 343 -19.90 20.18 8.03
CA LEU A 343 -18.66 19.63 7.47
C LEU A 343 -17.98 20.55 6.45
N GLY A 344 -18.71 21.50 5.85
CA GLY A 344 -18.16 22.53 4.94
C GLY A 344 -17.11 23.46 5.56
N GLY A 345 -16.79 23.33 6.86
CA GLY A 345 -15.74 24.06 7.56
C GLY A 345 -14.52 23.23 8.00
N VAL A 346 -14.43 21.92 7.68
CA VAL A 346 -13.43 21.01 8.27
C VAL A 346 -12.49 20.30 7.25
N GLY A 347 -12.71 20.40 5.93
CA GLY A 347 -11.74 19.84 4.97
C GLY A 347 -12.30 19.40 3.62
N GLY A 348 -12.65 20.35 2.75
CA GLY A 348 -13.15 20.08 1.39
C GLY A 348 -14.66 19.77 1.31
N PRO A 349 -15.22 19.66 0.08
CA PRO A 349 -16.63 19.30 -0.11
C PRO A 349 -16.90 17.87 0.35
N VAL A 350 -17.98 17.67 1.11
CA VAL A 350 -18.51 16.33 1.41
C VAL A 350 -19.18 15.79 0.16
N ASN A 351 -18.84 14.56 -0.20
CA ASN A 351 -19.45 13.80 -1.27
C ASN A 351 -20.33 12.72 -0.63
N PHE A 352 -21.64 12.93 -0.62
CA PHE A 352 -22.56 11.88 -0.25
C PHE A 352 -22.69 10.90 -1.42
N VAL A 353 -22.79 9.61 -1.08
CA VAL A 353 -22.95 8.55 -2.06
C VAL A 353 -24.08 7.61 -1.64
N GLY A 354 -24.63 6.88 -2.61
CA GLY A 354 -25.75 5.96 -2.43
C GLY A 354 -26.76 6.06 -3.58
N SER A 355 -27.57 5.01 -3.75
CA SER A 355 -28.44 4.84 -4.92
C SER A 355 -29.68 5.73 -4.91
N GLN A 356 -30.04 6.30 -3.76
CA GLN A 356 -31.22 7.14 -3.57
C GLN A 356 -30.85 8.61 -3.70
N ARG A 357 -31.66 9.37 -4.45
CA ARG A 357 -31.46 10.81 -4.63
C ARG A 357 -32.66 11.57 -4.10
N THR A 358 -32.51 12.17 -2.90
CA THR A 358 -33.58 12.88 -2.21
C THR A 358 -33.07 14.11 -1.46
N GLY A 359 -33.95 15.10 -1.28
CA GLY A 359 -33.65 16.28 -0.47
C GLY A 359 -33.53 17.58 -1.25
N GLN A 360 -33.53 18.71 -0.53
CA GLN A 360 -33.20 20.04 -1.06
C GLN A 360 -31.79 20.47 -0.61
N LEU A 361 -30.78 19.80 -1.15
CA LEU A 361 -29.36 20.05 -0.90
C LEU A 361 -28.56 19.83 -2.19
N ALA A 362 -27.32 20.32 -2.23
CA ALA A 362 -26.48 20.26 -3.42
C ALA A 362 -26.14 18.81 -3.83
N ASP A 363 -25.83 17.98 -2.83
CA ASP A 363 -25.57 16.56 -2.99
C ASP A 363 -26.70 15.74 -2.35
N GLN A 364 -27.55 15.17 -3.19
CA GLN A 364 -28.80 14.51 -2.81
C GLN A 364 -28.62 13.02 -2.54
N ASP A 365 -27.41 12.48 -2.69
CA ASP A 365 -27.21 11.04 -2.72
C ASP A 365 -27.25 10.46 -1.30
N ASN A 366 -27.82 9.26 -1.18
CA ASN A 366 -27.96 8.49 0.06
C ASN A 366 -28.37 7.05 -0.22
N GLU A 367 -28.32 6.20 0.80
CA GLU A 367 -28.81 4.82 0.75
C GLU A 367 -29.88 4.60 1.83
N GLY A 368 -30.83 5.54 1.90
CA GLY A 368 -31.99 5.46 2.78
C GLY A 368 -33.17 4.79 2.09
N HIS A 369 -33.68 3.67 2.61
CA HIS A 369 -34.77 2.94 1.97
C HIS A 369 -36.05 2.93 2.82
N PRO A 370 -37.08 3.72 2.46
CA PRO A 370 -38.29 3.82 3.27
C PRO A 370 -38.95 2.47 3.54
N GLY A 371 -39.14 2.18 4.83
CA GLY A 371 -39.79 0.95 5.27
C GLY A 371 -38.91 -0.30 5.29
N TRP A 372 -37.61 -0.21 5.01
CA TRP A 372 -36.71 -1.37 5.02
C TRP A 372 -36.23 -1.75 6.42
N THR A 373 -35.98 -3.05 6.59
CA THR A 373 -35.45 -3.67 7.81
C THR A 373 -33.94 -3.89 7.73
N ILE A 374 -33.30 -4.24 8.86
CA ILE A 374 -31.87 -4.59 8.92
C ILE A 374 -31.50 -5.66 7.88
N SER A 375 -32.36 -6.68 7.72
CA SER A 375 -32.11 -7.79 6.77
C SER A 375 -32.12 -7.33 5.31
N GLN A 376 -32.94 -6.34 4.95
CA GLN A 376 -33.02 -5.83 3.58
C GLN A 376 -31.84 -4.91 3.27
N ILE A 377 -31.40 -4.10 4.24
CA ILE A 377 -30.15 -3.35 4.10
C ILE A 377 -28.95 -4.31 4.01
N HIS A 378 -28.94 -5.38 4.82
CA HIS A 378 -27.92 -6.44 4.73
C HIS A 378 -27.88 -7.15 3.37
N SER A 379 -29.01 -7.30 2.67
CA SER A 379 -28.98 -7.92 1.33
C SER A 379 -28.29 -7.05 0.26
N ILE A 380 -28.17 -5.74 0.49
CA ILE A 380 -27.54 -4.82 -0.46
C ILE A 380 -26.18 -4.31 0.01
N ALA A 381 -25.86 -4.41 1.31
CA ALA A 381 -24.66 -3.80 1.89
C ALA A 381 -23.36 -4.16 1.17
N SER A 382 -23.13 -5.43 0.81
CA SER A 382 -21.91 -5.78 0.05
C SER A 382 -21.84 -5.12 -1.32
N CYS A 383 -22.96 -5.03 -2.05
CA CYS A 383 -22.95 -4.37 -3.35
C CYS A 383 -22.79 -2.85 -3.20
N THR A 384 -23.51 -2.23 -2.26
CA THR A 384 -23.47 -0.78 -2.00
C THR A 384 -22.06 -0.35 -1.60
N MET A 385 -21.39 -1.14 -0.75
CA MET A 385 -20.03 -0.87 -0.33
C MET A 385 -19.02 -1.02 -1.47
N ARG A 386 -19.26 -1.92 -2.44
CA ARG A 386 -18.45 -2.03 -3.66
C ARG A 386 -18.73 -0.90 -4.64
N GLU A 387 -19.99 -0.49 -4.78
CA GLU A 387 -20.40 0.53 -5.75
C GLU A 387 -19.90 1.91 -5.39
N TYR A 388 -20.01 2.27 -4.11
CA TYR A 388 -19.75 3.63 -3.67
C TYR A 388 -18.42 3.79 -2.92
N ARG A 389 -17.80 2.68 -2.44
CA ARG A 389 -16.55 2.63 -1.66
C ARG A 389 -16.35 3.85 -0.74
N PRO A 390 -17.30 4.12 0.17
CA PRO A 390 -17.21 5.27 1.06
C PRO A 390 -16.10 5.05 2.08
N ASN A 391 -15.38 6.12 2.45
CA ASN A 391 -14.47 6.06 3.61
C ASN A 391 -15.21 6.28 4.93
N VAL A 392 -16.46 6.75 4.90
CA VAL A 392 -17.33 6.91 6.09
C VAL A 392 -18.74 6.37 5.83
N VAL A 393 -19.24 5.47 6.66
CA VAL A 393 -20.65 5.02 6.65
C VAL A 393 -21.40 5.57 7.85
N LEU A 394 -22.54 6.21 7.62
CA LEU A 394 -23.48 6.63 8.68
C LEU A 394 -24.61 5.60 8.76
N LEU A 395 -24.54 4.67 9.71
CA LEU A 395 -25.48 3.56 9.81
C LEU A 395 -26.58 3.87 10.84
N HIS A 396 -27.81 4.05 10.37
CA HIS A 396 -29.01 4.19 11.20
C HIS A 396 -30.12 3.26 10.70
N ILE A 397 -30.19 2.03 11.25
CA ILE A 397 -31.12 0.98 10.80
C ILE A 397 -31.67 0.13 11.95
N GLY A 398 -32.95 -0.25 11.81
CA GLY A 398 -33.68 -1.09 12.77
C GLY A 398 -35.04 -0.52 13.19
N THR A 399 -35.37 0.72 12.81
CA THR A 399 -36.64 1.37 13.17
C THR A 399 -37.85 0.56 12.71
N ASN A 400 -37.82 0.04 11.48
CA ASN A 400 -38.92 -0.76 10.92
C ASN A 400 -39.06 -2.14 11.58
N ASP A 401 -37.95 -2.78 11.94
CA ASP A 401 -37.94 -4.03 12.71
C ASP A 401 -38.66 -3.80 14.05
N MET A 402 -38.32 -2.70 14.73
CA MET A 402 -38.94 -2.34 16.00
C MET A 402 -40.38 -1.89 15.83
N ALA A 403 -40.74 -1.13 14.80
CA ALA A 403 -42.12 -0.68 14.61
C ALA A 403 -43.07 -1.86 14.31
N ARG A 404 -42.66 -2.74 13.39
CA ARG A 404 -43.48 -3.84 12.86
C ARG A 404 -43.40 -5.14 13.66
N ASN A 405 -42.58 -5.19 14.71
CA ASN A 405 -42.32 -6.39 15.49
C ASN A 405 -41.66 -7.54 14.72
N VAL A 406 -40.78 -7.21 13.78
CA VAL A 406 -40.12 -8.21 12.93
C VAL A 406 -38.81 -8.64 13.59
N SER A 407 -38.76 -9.91 14.04
CA SER A 407 -37.53 -10.55 14.51
C SER A 407 -36.71 -9.70 15.49
N VAL A 408 -37.40 -9.06 16.45
CA VAL A 408 -36.80 -8.09 17.38
C VAL A 408 -35.67 -8.72 18.21
N ALA A 409 -35.86 -9.97 18.67
CA ALA A 409 -34.87 -10.68 19.47
C ALA A 409 -33.54 -10.93 18.74
N SER A 410 -33.56 -11.14 17.41
CA SER A 410 -32.35 -11.36 16.61
C SER A 410 -31.83 -10.09 15.93
N ALA A 411 -32.49 -8.94 16.10
CA ALA A 411 -32.08 -7.68 15.49
C ALA A 411 -30.64 -7.27 15.84
N PRO A 412 -30.17 -7.37 17.11
CA PRO A 412 -28.77 -7.03 17.43
C PRO A 412 -27.74 -7.89 16.68
N GLU A 413 -27.98 -9.18 16.52
CA GLU A 413 -27.06 -10.06 15.79
C GLU A 413 -27.09 -9.79 14.28
N ARG A 414 -28.26 -9.46 13.73
CA ARG A 414 -28.38 -9.02 12.33
C ARG A 414 -27.63 -7.71 12.08
N LEU A 415 -27.65 -6.77 13.04
CA LEU A 415 -26.84 -5.55 12.98
C LEU A 415 -25.34 -5.88 13.03
N ARG A 416 -24.92 -6.77 13.94
CA ARG A 416 -23.52 -7.24 14.02
C ARG A 416 -23.06 -7.86 12.71
N SER A 417 -23.90 -8.70 12.08
CA SER A 417 -23.62 -9.31 10.77
C SER A 417 -23.48 -8.24 9.68
N LEU A 418 -24.38 -7.26 9.65
CA LEU A 418 -24.33 -6.14 8.70
C LEU A 418 -23.04 -5.32 8.85
N ILE A 419 -22.66 -4.95 10.09
CA ILE A 419 -21.42 -4.22 10.34
C ILE A 419 -20.22 -5.04 9.87
N ARG A 420 -20.17 -6.35 10.21
CA ARG A 420 -19.10 -7.26 9.78
C ARG A 420 -18.99 -7.31 8.26
N GLN A 421 -20.12 -7.41 7.57
CA GLN A 421 -20.19 -7.43 6.11
C GLN A 421 -19.63 -6.13 5.52
N ILE A 422 -20.02 -4.98 6.05
CA ILE A 422 -19.52 -3.67 5.60
C ILE A 422 -18.00 -3.58 5.77
N VAL A 423 -17.49 -3.83 6.98
CA VAL A 423 -16.05 -3.66 7.26
C VAL A 423 -15.19 -4.71 6.55
N ASN A 424 -15.71 -5.90 6.25
CA ASN A 424 -15.00 -6.92 5.49
C ASN A 424 -15.03 -6.65 3.97
N THR A 425 -16.09 -6.02 3.47
CA THR A 425 -16.20 -5.66 2.04
C THR A 425 -15.35 -4.44 1.71
N ALA A 426 -15.26 -3.47 2.62
CA ALA A 426 -14.43 -2.28 2.48
C ALA A 426 -13.64 -2.02 3.79
N PRO A 427 -12.44 -2.62 3.92
CA PRO A 427 -11.60 -2.48 5.12
C PRO A 427 -11.17 -1.03 5.41
N GLU A 428 -11.18 -0.17 4.40
CA GLU A 428 -10.86 1.25 4.55
C GLU A 428 -12.01 2.09 5.14
N THR A 429 -13.21 1.54 5.22
CA THR A 429 -14.40 2.27 5.67
C THR A 429 -14.45 2.38 7.19
N THR A 430 -14.58 3.60 7.70
CA THR A 430 -14.98 3.84 9.09
C THR A 430 -16.51 3.79 9.22
N VAL A 431 -17.04 2.91 10.08
CA VAL A 431 -18.49 2.73 10.26
C VAL A 431 -18.97 3.42 11.53
N LEU A 432 -19.82 4.45 11.37
CA LEU A 432 -20.45 5.20 12.46
C LEU A 432 -21.84 4.62 12.73
N VAL A 433 -21.96 3.77 13.75
CA VAL A 433 -23.19 3.05 14.10
C VAL A 433 -23.98 3.84 15.12
N SER A 434 -25.20 4.25 14.77
CA SER A 434 -26.06 5.05 15.64
C SER A 434 -27.03 4.22 16.48
N THR A 435 -27.35 4.73 17.68
CA THR A 435 -28.58 4.30 18.38
C THR A 435 -29.82 4.83 17.65
N LEU A 436 -30.95 4.12 17.73
CA LEU A 436 -32.21 4.57 17.12
C LEU A 436 -32.82 5.73 17.91
N ILE A 437 -33.39 6.70 17.19
CA ILE A 437 -34.21 7.79 17.74
C ILE A 437 -35.52 7.28 18.38
N PRO A 438 -36.17 8.04 19.28
CA PRO A 438 -37.39 7.58 19.94
C PRO A 438 -38.61 7.50 19.01
N SER A 439 -39.55 6.61 19.34
CA SER A 439 -40.90 6.56 18.75
C SER A 439 -41.92 7.13 19.74
N THR A 440 -42.96 7.82 19.25
CA THR A 440 -44.08 8.27 20.11
C THR A 440 -45.07 7.14 20.42
N THR A 441 -44.89 5.95 19.83
CA THR A 441 -45.68 4.74 20.16
C THR A 441 -45.03 3.96 21.30
N PRO A 442 -45.67 3.81 22.48
CA PRO A 442 -45.04 3.19 23.66
C PRO A 442 -44.48 1.78 23.44
N ALA A 443 -45.22 0.92 22.71
CA ALA A 443 -44.78 -0.44 22.43
C ALA A 443 -43.55 -0.49 21.51
N THR A 444 -43.44 0.43 20.56
CA THR A 444 -42.25 0.56 19.69
C THR A 444 -41.08 1.15 20.47
N MET A 445 -41.33 2.16 21.32
CA MET A 445 -40.29 2.76 22.16
C MET A 445 -39.64 1.75 23.10
N ASN A 446 -40.43 0.87 23.73
CA ASN A 446 -39.88 -0.19 24.59
C ASN A 446 -38.95 -1.15 23.81
N ARG A 447 -39.29 -1.47 22.56
CA ARG A 447 -38.45 -2.32 21.70
C ARG A 447 -37.18 -1.60 21.25
N ILE A 448 -37.28 -0.32 20.90
CA ILE A 448 -36.14 0.55 20.60
C ILE A 448 -35.17 0.62 21.78
N GLN A 449 -35.65 0.76 23.01
CA GLN A 449 -34.79 0.78 24.21
C GLN A 449 -34.00 -0.51 24.37
N GLN A 450 -34.64 -1.66 24.16
CA GLN A 450 -33.97 -2.97 24.24
C GLN A 450 -32.92 -3.14 23.14
N TYR A 451 -33.23 -2.73 21.91
CA TYR A 451 -32.29 -2.77 20.79
C TYR A 451 -31.09 -1.83 21.02
N ASN A 452 -31.34 -0.57 21.41
CA ASN A 452 -30.30 0.41 21.68
C ASN A 452 -29.35 0.00 22.81
N ALA A 453 -29.84 -0.73 23.82
CA ALA A 453 -29.01 -1.24 24.92
C ALA A 453 -27.92 -2.24 24.45
N ALA A 454 -28.12 -2.93 23.32
CA ALA A 454 -27.17 -3.90 22.78
C ALA A 454 -26.06 -3.28 21.91
N ILE A 455 -26.32 -2.12 21.29
CA ILE A 455 -25.44 -1.51 20.28
C ILE A 455 -24.04 -1.16 20.82
N PRO A 456 -23.88 -0.55 22.02
CA PRO A 456 -22.56 -0.24 22.56
C PRO A 456 -21.64 -1.46 22.70
N GLY A 457 -22.19 -2.61 23.11
CA GLY A 457 -21.43 -3.86 23.22
C GLY A 457 -20.97 -4.37 21.86
N ILE A 458 -21.84 -4.32 20.85
CA ILE A 458 -21.50 -4.72 19.47
C ILE A 458 -20.35 -3.86 18.93
N VAL A 459 -20.43 -2.53 19.10
CA VAL A 459 -19.37 -1.61 18.65
C VAL A 459 -18.06 -1.87 19.39
N ALA A 460 -18.11 -2.07 20.71
CA ALA A 460 -16.92 -2.36 21.52
C ALA A 460 -16.22 -3.66 21.09
N ASP A 461 -16.97 -4.69 20.68
CA ASP A 461 -16.39 -5.94 20.17
C ASP A 461 -15.56 -5.69 18.89
N PHE A 462 -16.05 -4.86 17.98
CA PHE A 462 -15.31 -4.48 16.77
C PHE A 462 -14.08 -3.61 17.07
N GLN A 463 -14.21 -2.67 18.01
CA GLN A 463 -13.09 -1.82 18.44
C GLN A 463 -11.97 -2.64 19.10
N LYS A 464 -12.32 -3.62 19.95
CA LYS A 464 -11.37 -4.56 20.55
C LYS A 464 -10.64 -5.41 19.50
N ALA A 465 -11.29 -5.67 18.37
CA ALA A 465 -10.70 -6.37 17.23
C ALA A 465 -9.96 -5.43 16.26
N GLY A 466 -9.64 -4.20 16.66
CA GLY A 466 -8.90 -3.23 15.85
C GLY A 466 -9.68 -2.67 14.64
N ARG A 467 -10.99 -2.91 14.53
CA ARG A 467 -11.79 -2.46 13.38
C ARG A 467 -12.25 -1.00 13.56
N PRO A 468 -12.30 -0.20 12.48
CA PRO A 468 -12.66 1.23 12.53
C PRO A 468 -14.18 1.43 12.66
N VAL A 469 -14.78 0.95 13.76
CA VAL A 469 -16.20 1.12 14.08
C VAL A 469 -16.33 2.07 15.27
N ARG A 470 -17.29 3.00 15.22
CA ARG A 470 -17.52 4.01 16.28
C ARG A 470 -19.01 4.14 16.57
N LEU A 471 -19.35 4.39 17.83
CA LEU A 471 -20.73 4.59 18.29
C LEU A 471 -21.16 6.04 18.09
N VAL A 472 -22.39 6.25 17.63
CA VAL A 472 -23.05 7.56 17.58
C VAL A 472 -24.27 7.54 18.49
N ASP A 473 -24.28 8.39 19.52
CA ASP A 473 -25.40 8.49 20.44
C ASP A 473 -26.46 9.50 19.95
N MET A 474 -27.66 8.98 19.68
CA MET A 474 -28.83 9.76 19.27
C MET A 474 -29.73 10.21 20.44
N GLY A 475 -29.31 10.01 21.70
CA GLY A 475 -30.10 10.32 22.90
C GLY A 475 -30.56 11.78 23.05
N ALA A 476 -29.99 12.72 22.30
CA ALA A 476 -30.43 14.12 22.28
C ALA A 476 -31.79 14.33 21.57
N VAL A 477 -32.21 13.41 20.70
CA VAL A 477 -33.51 13.43 20.03
C VAL A 477 -34.59 12.94 21.00
N THR A 478 -35.63 13.73 21.18
CA THR A 478 -36.71 13.49 22.15
C THR A 478 -38.05 13.25 21.44
N PRO A 479 -39.08 12.71 22.10
CA PRO A 479 -40.42 12.59 21.51
C PRO A 479 -41.03 13.90 20.99
N GLY A 480 -40.61 15.06 21.52
CA GLY A 480 -41.03 16.37 21.02
C GLY A 480 -40.37 16.79 19.70
N ASP A 481 -39.35 16.06 19.27
CA ASP A 481 -38.63 16.27 18.01
C ASP A 481 -39.18 15.40 16.86
N MET A 482 -40.37 14.80 17.05
CA MET A 482 -41.00 13.89 16.09
C MET A 482 -42.12 14.59 15.31
N THR A 483 -42.21 14.34 14.00
CA THR A 483 -43.35 14.76 13.16
C THR A 483 -44.49 13.75 13.26
N ASP A 484 -44.17 12.46 13.35
CA ASP A 484 -45.13 11.38 13.53
C ASP A 484 -44.61 10.30 14.49
N SER A 485 -45.15 9.09 14.42
CA SER A 485 -44.75 7.99 15.30
C SER A 485 -43.31 7.49 15.13
N LEU A 486 -42.66 7.74 13.99
CA LEU A 486 -41.34 7.18 13.63
C LEU A 486 -40.39 8.22 13.03
N HIS A 487 -40.90 9.30 12.46
CA HIS A 487 -40.10 10.25 11.69
C HIS A 487 -39.84 11.56 12.46
N PRO A 488 -38.58 12.03 12.51
CA PRO A 488 -38.23 13.27 13.17
C PRO A 488 -38.69 14.51 12.37
N ASN A 489 -38.93 15.59 13.08
CA ASN A 489 -39.12 16.92 12.48
C ASN A 489 -37.76 17.60 12.21
N ALA A 490 -37.78 18.81 11.67
CA ALA A 490 -36.56 19.55 11.34
C ALA A 490 -35.58 19.70 12.53
N ASN A 491 -36.09 19.84 13.76
CA ASN A 491 -35.25 19.93 14.95
C ASN A 491 -34.63 18.56 15.32
N GLY A 492 -35.37 17.47 15.13
CA GLY A 492 -34.85 16.11 15.30
C GLY A 492 -33.73 15.80 14.33
N PHE A 493 -33.92 16.08 13.04
CA PHE A 493 -32.87 15.91 12.03
C PHE A 493 -31.63 16.78 12.28
N ARG A 494 -31.80 18.02 12.77
CA ARG A 494 -30.68 18.88 13.20
C ARG A 494 -29.84 18.22 14.30
N LYS A 495 -30.48 17.66 15.32
CA LYS A 495 -29.79 16.98 16.44
C LYS A 495 -29.07 15.71 15.99
N MET A 496 -29.66 14.93 15.09
CA MET A 496 -29.00 13.77 14.48
C MET A 496 -27.74 14.18 13.70
N ALA A 497 -27.82 15.25 12.90
CA ALA A 497 -26.68 15.77 12.17
C ALA A 497 -25.54 16.21 13.09
N GLU A 498 -25.87 16.89 14.20
CA GLU A 498 -24.89 17.30 15.21
C GLU A 498 -24.24 16.09 15.92
N ALA A 499 -24.98 15.00 16.13
CA ALA A 499 -24.43 13.77 16.70
C ALA A 499 -23.41 13.10 15.75
N PHE A 500 -23.77 12.93 14.47
CA PHE A 500 -22.84 12.41 13.47
C PHE A 500 -21.61 13.31 13.30
N HIS A 501 -21.79 14.62 13.23
CA HIS A 501 -20.70 15.58 13.11
C HIS A 501 -19.70 15.50 14.28
N ARG A 502 -20.18 15.43 15.53
CA ARG A 502 -19.29 15.29 16.70
C ARG A 502 -18.44 14.03 16.64
N THR A 503 -19.01 12.91 16.18
CA THR A 503 -18.24 11.67 16.05
C THR A 503 -17.23 11.76 14.92
N ILE A 504 -17.59 12.35 13.77
CA ILE A 504 -16.66 12.59 12.65
C ILE A 504 -15.49 13.47 13.07
N ASP A 505 -15.78 14.62 13.69
CA ASP A 505 -14.77 15.55 14.22
C ASP A 505 -13.85 14.85 15.25
N GLY A 506 -14.39 13.99 16.10
CA GLY A 506 -13.62 13.20 17.05
C GLY A 506 -12.69 12.16 16.40
N VAL A 507 -13.06 11.57 15.26
CA VAL A 507 -12.22 10.61 14.51
C VAL A 507 -11.13 11.33 13.74
N VAL A 508 -11.45 12.43 13.05
CA VAL A 508 -10.46 13.25 12.32
C VAL A 508 -9.35 13.74 13.25
N ARG A 509 -9.69 14.13 14.48
CA ARG A 509 -8.71 14.62 15.48
C ARG A 509 -7.81 13.56 16.10
N ARG A 510 -8.12 12.26 15.94
CA ARG A 510 -7.44 11.17 16.65
C ARG A 510 -6.78 10.13 15.75
N ASP A 511 -7.43 9.80 14.63
CA ASP A 511 -7.07 8.60 13.87
C ASP A 511 -6.86 8.83 12.35
N VAL A 512 -7.35 9.94 11.76
CA VAL A 512 -7.39 10.21 10.30
C VAL A 512 -8.23 9.19 9.50
N PHE A 513 -9.15 9.66 8.65
CA PHE A 513 -9.89 8.75 7.76
C PHE A 513 -8.97 8.21 6.66
N LEU A 514 -9.10 6.93 6.36
CA LEU A 514 -8.44 6.33 5.20
C LEU A 514 -8.97 6.99 3.91
N ARG A 515 -8.10 7.09 2.88
CA ARG A 515 -8.47 7.72 1.60
C ARG A 515 -9.64 6.95 0.97
N ALA A 516 -10.64 7.68 0.47
CA ALA A 516 -11.74 7.08 -0.28
C ALA A 516 -11.18 6.42 -1.55
N ARG A 517 -11.47 5.14 -1.76
CA ARG A 517 -11.13 4.42 -3.00
C ARG A 517 -12.26 4.57 -4.01
N ASN A 518 -11.98 4.50 -5.30
CA ASN A 518 -13.05 4.53 -6.30
C ASN A 518 -13.92 3.28 -6.20
N GLY A 519 -15.24 3.47 -6.25
CA GLY A 519 -16.20 2.40 -6.26
C GLY A 519 -16.44 1.83 -7.65
N VAL A 520 -16.97 0.61 -7.70
CA VAL A 520 -17.30 -0.13 -8.92
C VAL A 520 -18.71 0.28 -9.35
N ALA A 521 -18.82 1.28 -10.22
CA ALA A 521 -20.11 1.78 -10.70
C ALA A 521 -21.00 0.63 -11.21
N GLY A 522 -22.22 0.50 -10.64
CA GLY A 522 -23.17 -0.56 -10.97
C GLY A 522 -23.03 -1.86 -10.18
N ALA A 523 -22.18 -1.94 -9.15
CA ALA A 523 -22.00 -3.18 -8.38
C ALA A 523 -23.28 -3.72 -7.71
N CYS A 524 -24.34 -2.91 -7.54
CA CYS A 524 -25.65 -3.36 -7.06
C CYS A 524 -26.61 -3.87 -8.13
N GLY A 525 -26.38 -3.58 -9.41
CA GLY A 525 -27.37 -3.77 -10.46
C GLY A 525 -28.73 -3.13 -10.15
N ASP A 526 -29.70 -3.26 -11.05
CA ASP A 526 -31.07 -2.83 -10.78
C ASP A 526 -31.71 -3.73 -9.70
N LEU A 527 -31.71 -3.29 -8.45
CA LEU A 527 -32.56 -3.87 -7.41
C LEU A 527 -34.03 -3.63 -7.79
N PRO A 528 -34.96 -4.56 -7.46
CA PRO A 528 -36.35 -4.44 -7.84
C PRO A 528 -37.00 -3.25 -7.13
N THR A 529 -36.98 -2.09 -7.77
CA THR A 529 -37.87 -1.00 -7.46
C THR A 529 -39.26 -1.42 -7.90
N GLY A 530 -40.19 -1.46 -6.94
CA GLY A 530 -41.59 -1.60 -7.26
C GLY A 530 -42.01 -0.43 -8.16
N GLY A 531 -42.19 -0.70 -9.45
CA GLY A 531 -42.91 0.16 -10.39
C GLY A 531 -42.09 0.76 -11.53
N GLY A 532 -42.03 0.03 -12.65
CA GLY A 532 -42.16 0.61 -14.00
C GLY A 532 -40.90 1.09 -14.74
N GLY A 533 -40.23 0.15 -15.41
CA GLY A 533 -39.68 0.32 -16.77
C GLY A 533 -38.25 0.87 -16.96
N GLY A 534 -37.32 -0.02 -17.37
CA GLY A 534 -36.23 0.31 -18.30
C GLY A 534 -34.77 0.11 -17.84
N THR A 535 -34.12 -0.93 -18.40
CA THR A 535 -32.67 -1.13 -18.73
C THR A 535 -31.61 -1.42 -17.65
N THR A 536 -31.41 -2.74 -17.46
CA THR A 536 -30.21 -3.58 -17.19
C THR A 536 -28.80 -2.97 -17.04
N GLY A 537 -28.09 -3.32 -15.95
CA GLY A 537 -26.61 -3.24 -15.84
C GLY A 537 -25.96 -4.14 -14.76
N ALA A 538 -25.07 -5.05 -15.21
CA ALA A 538 -23.79 -5.57 -14.65
C ALA A 538 -23.59 -6.06 -13.19
N VAL A 539 -22.99 -7.26 -13.02
CA VAL A 539 -22.46 -7.84 -11.75
C VAL A 539 -21.03 -8.37 -11.98
N ASP A 540 -20.03 -7.86 -11.26
CA ASP A 540 -18.59 -8.25 -11.32
C ASP A 540 -18.28 -9.63 -10.63
N PRO A 541 -17.51 -10.56 -11.24
CA PRO A 541 -17.11 -11.87 -10.72
C PRO A 541 -16.06 -11.84 -9.62
N SER A 542 -15.41 -10.70 -9.42
CA SER A 542 -14.35 -10.56 -8.44
C SER A 542 -14.94 -10.34 -7.04
N GLY A 543 -15.47 -11.44 -6.47
CA GLY A 543 -15.78 -11.56 -5.05
C GLY A 543 -14.57 -11.38 -4.11
N THR A 544 -13.38 -11.12 -4.64
CA THR A 544 -12.14 -10.82 -3.94
C THR A 544 -11.44 -9.67 -4.68
N GLY A 545 -11.25 -8.52 -4.05
CA GLY A 545 -10.51 -7.43 -4.71
C GLY A 545 -9.04 -7.82 -4.90
N GLN A 546 -8.65 -8.29 -6.10
CA GLN A 546 -7.33 -8.18 -6.74
C GLN A 546 -7.47 -8.37 -8.28
N ASP A 547 -6.53 -7.76 -9.00
CA ASP A 547 -6.40 -7.54 -10.45
C ASP A 547 -6.47 -8.78 -11.36
N GLY A 548 -7.13 -8.68 -12.53
CA GLY A 548 -6.98 -9.68 -13.60
C GLY A 548 -8.14 -9.84 -14.60
N TRP A 549 -9.36 -9.49 -14.21
CA TRP A 549 -10.56 -9.61 -15.05
C TRP A 549 -11.22 -8.25 -15.28
N LYS A 550 -11.21 -7.75 -16.51
CA LYS A 550 -11.77 -6.43 -16.85
C LYS A 550 -13.21 -6.54 -17.34
N TRP A 551 -14.14 -6.00 -16.57
CA TRP A 551 -15.55 -5.97 -16.96
C TRP A 551 -15.79 -5.18 -18.26
N GLU A 552 -16.42 -5.82 -19.25
CA GLU A 552 -16.71 -5.23 -20.57
C GLU A 552 -18.20 -5.02 -20.85
N GLY A 553 -19.07 -5.23 -19.86
CA GLY A 553 -20.50 -5.04 -20.06
C GLY A 553 -21.20 -6.27 -20.66
N THR A 554 -22.47 -6.05 -20.99
CA THR A 554 -23.21 -6.97 -21.86
C THR A 554 -22.72 -6.79 -23.29
N ILE A 555 -21.98 -7.78 -23.78
CA ILE A 555 -21.40 -7.77 -25.13
C ILE A 555 -22.41 -8.23 -26.18
N ALA A 556 -23.38 -9.06 -25.83
CA ALA A 556 -24.44 -9.53 -26.72
C ALA A 556 -25.79 -9.51 -26.01
N SER A 557 -26.79 -8.84 -26.57
CA SER A 557 -28.13 -8.70 -25.97
C SER A 557 -28.98 -9.98 -26.03
N GLY A 558 -28.51 -11.01 -26.73
CA GLY A 558 -29.23 -12.25 -27.01
C GLY A 558 -30.16 -12.11 -28.23
N VAL A 559 -30.31 -13.22 -28.96
CA VAL A 559 -31.10 -13.28 -30.22
C VAL A 559 -32.41 -14.06 -30.06
N GLY A 560 -32.89 -14.20 -28.82
CA GLY A 560 -34.05 -15.01 -28.45
C GLY A 560 -33.75 -16.51 -28.32
N ALA A 561 -32.47 -16.89 -28.28
CA ALA A 561 -32.02 -18.25 -28.00
C ALA A 561 -31.95 -18.49 -26.48
N THR A 562 -32.05 -19.74 -26.06
CA THR A 562 -31.80 -20.18 -24.69
C THR A 562 -30.30 -20.41 -24.47
N ARG A 563 -29.84 -20.37 -23.21
CA ARG A 563 -28.46 -20.71 -22.83
C ARG A 563 -27.93 -21.99 -23.49
N GLU A 564 -28.77 -23.02 -23.53
CA GLU A 564 -28.41 -24.35 -24.01
C GLU A 564 -28.12 -24.38 -25.53
N GLU A 565 -28.65 -23.41 -26.26
CA GLU A 565 -28.47 -23.24 -27.71
C GLU A 565 -27.23 -22.41 -28.05
N VAL A 566 -26.71 -21.61 -27.12
CA VAL A 566 -25.57 -20.70 -27.34
C VAL A 566 -24.24 -21.46 -27.33
N ARG A 567 -23.38 -21.18 -28.30
CA ARG A 567 -21.97 -21.62 -28.36
C ARG A 567 -21.10 -20.45 -28.82
N PHE A 568 -19.79 -20.58 -28.62
CA PHE A 568 -18.74 -19.70 -29.12
C PHE A 568 -17.75 -20.53 -29.94
N ALA A 569 -17.27 -19.98 -31.06
CA ALA A 569 -16.33 -20.61 -31.99
C ALA A 569 -15.83 -19.59 -33.02
N ASP A 570 -14.55 -19.59 -33.39
CA ASP A 570 -14.03 -18.73 -34.45
C ASP A 570 -14.34 -19.31 -35.84
N LEU A 571 -15.33 -18.73 -36.54
CA LEU A 571 -15.73 -19.22 -37.87
C LEU A 571 -14.99 -18.55 -39.02
N ASN A 572 -14.34 -17.42 -38.80
CA ASN A 572 -13.73 -16.62 -39.87
C ASN A 572 -12.19 -16.59 -39.81
N GLY A 573 -11.61 -17.07 -38.71
CA GLY A 573 -10.18 -17.21 -38.45
C GLY A 573 -9.51 -15.89 -38.12
N ASP A 574 -10.25 -14.98 -37.46
CA ASP A 574 -9.74 -13.67 -37.08
C ASP A 574 -9.24 -13.59 -35.63
N GLY A 575 -9.26 -14.73 -34.92
CA GLY A 575 -8.82 -14.88 -33.54
C GLY A 575 -9.86 -14.44 -32.52
N ARG A 576 -11.08 -14.08 -32.94
CA ARG A 576 -12.20 -13.79 -32.04
C ARG A 576 -13.30 -14.82 -32.20
N ASP A 577 -13.81 -15.29 -31.08
CA ASP A 577 -14.92 -16.21 -31.09
C ASP A 577 -16.25 -15.55 -31.49
N ASP A 578 -16.96 -16.21 -32.39
CA ASP A 578 -18.25 -15.80 -32.90
C ASP A 578 -19.41 -16.34 -32.05
N TYR A 579 -20.55 -15.64 -32.06
CA TYR A 579 -21.74 -16.07 -31.33
C TYR A 579 -22.58 -17.01 -32.19
N LEU A 580 -22.81 -18.24 -31.72
CA LEU A 580 -23.60 -19.25 -32.43
C LEU A 580 -24.87 -19.64 -31.68
N VAL A 581 -25.92 -19.95 -32.45
CA VAL A 581 -27.15 -20.57 -31.97
C VAL A 581 -27.35 -21.89 -32.69
N VAL A 582 -27.31 -22.98 -31.93
CA VAL A 582 -27.50 -24.35 -32.41
C VAL A 582 -28.91 -24.81 -32.07
N SER A 583 -29.72 -25.08 -33.08
CA SER A 583 -31.08 -25.63 -32.91
C SER A 583 -31.05 -27.08 -32.40
N PRO A 584 -32.17 -27.64 -31.91
CA PRO A 584 -32.25 -29.06 -31.54
C PRO A 584 -31.83 -30.05 -32.65
N GLN A 585 -32.00 -29.68 -33.93
CA GLN A 585 -31.58 -30.49 -35.08
C GLN A 585 -30.14 -30.22 -35.54
N GLY A 586 -29.38 -29.42 -34.77
CA GLY A 586 -27.99 -29.05 -35.05
C GLY A 586 -27.81 -28.00 -36.14
N GLN A 587 -28.89 -27.41 -36.68
CA GLN A 587 -28.80 -26.24 -37.55
C GLN A 587 -28.13 -25.10 -36.79
N VAL A 588 -27.21 -24.38 -37.43
CA VAL A 588 -26.41 -23.32 -36.82
C VAL A 588 -26.72 -21.99 -37.47
N ARG A 589 -27.05 -21.00 -36.64
CA ARG A 589 -27.04 -19.59 -37.01
C ARG A 589 -25.88 -18.90 -36.32
N ALA A 590 -25.17 -18.02 -37.02
CA ALA A 590 -23.97 -17.38 -36.51
C ALA A 590 -24.00 -15.86 -36.68
N TRP A 591 -23.29 -15.19 -35.78
CA TRP A 591 -23.04 -13.76 -35.80
C TRP A 591 -21.56 -13.51 -35.59
N VAL A 592 -20.90 -12.86 -36.55
CA VAL A 592 -19.47 -12.59 -36.47
C VAL A 592 -19.18 -11.51 -35.45
N ASN A 593 -18.17 -11.75 -34.60
CA ASN A 593 -17.63 -10.79 -33.66
C ASN A 593 -16.76 -9.75 -34.39
N ASN A 594 -17.33 -8.58 -34.69
CA ASN A 594 -16.61 -7.48 -35.34
C ASN A 594 -16.15 -6.43 -34.32
N ARG A 595 -15.89 -6.85 -33.08
CA ARG A 595 -15.51 -5.95 -32.00
C ARG A 595 -14.16 -5.30 -32.30
N SER A 596 -14.14 -3.98 -32.15
CA SER A 596 -12.95 -3.19 -31.83
C SER A 596 -13.11 -2.64 -30.42
N SER A 597 -12.03 -2.22 -29.75
CA SER A 597 -12.08 -1.50 -28.46
C SER A 597 -13.28 -0.53 -28.40
N GLY A 598 -14.24 -0.83 -27.51
CA GLY A 598 -15.47 -0.04 -27.29
C GLY A 598 -16.70 -0.32 -28.19
N SER A 599 -16.70 -1.35 -29.05
CA SER A 599 -17.84 -1.73 -29.92
C SER A 599 -18.50 -3.04 -29.49
N THR A 600 -19.84 -3.16 -29.61
CA THR A 600 -20.62 -4.39 -29.35
C THR A 600 -21.18 -5.00 -30.66
N SER A 601 -20.49 -4.79 -31.78
CA SER A 601 -21.02 -5.06 -33.12
C SER A 601 -20.94 -6.54 -33.52
N TRP A 602 -22.09 -7.20 -33.54
CA TRP A 602 -22.29 -8.55 -34.07
C TRP A 602 -22.91 -8.50 -35.47
N THR A 603 -22.30 -9.16 -36.46
CA THR A 603 -22.84 -9.22 -37.84
C THR A 603 -23.47 -10.57 -38.12
N SER A 604 -24.80 -10.60 -38.30
CA SER A 604 -25.52 -11.84 -38.63
C SER A 604 -25.06 -12.44 -39.96
N LEU A 605 -24.62 -13.70 -39.95
CA LEU A 605 -24.37 -14.51 -41.15
C LEU A 605 -25.63 -15.30 -41.59
N GLY A 606 -26.68 -15.31 -40.77
CA GLY A 606 -27.87 -16.11 -41.03
C GLY A 606 -27.62 -17.58 -40.69
N THR A 607 -28.15 -18.51 -41.49
CA THR A 607 -27.93 -19.95 -41.28
C THR A 607 -26.65 -20.38 -41.97
N VAL A 608 -25.67 -20.83 -41.20
CA VAL A 608 -24.36 -21.27 -41.70
C VAL A 608 -24.24 -22.79 -41.80
N ALA A 609 -25.04 -23.56 -41.05
CA ALA A 609 -25.10 -25.03 -41.17
C ALA A 609 -26.55 -25.51 -41.12
N SER A 610 -26.92 -26.50 -41.94
CA SER A 610 -28.28 -27.05 -41.98
C SER A 610 -28.63 -28.01 -40.84
N GLY A 611 -27.61 -28.50 -40.11
CA GLY A 611 -27.75 -29.49 -39.05
C GLY A 611 -27.55 -30.92 -39.54
N SER A 612 -26.40 -31.49 -39.20
CA SER A 612 -26.01 -32.86 -39.59
C SER A 612 -26.12 -33.86 -38.42
N ALA A 613 -26.37 -33.38 -37.21
CA ALA A 613 -26.56 -34.15 -35.99
C ALA A 613 -27.42 -33.36 -34.97
N PRO A 614 -28.07 -34.02 -33.99
CA PRO A 614 -28.76 -33.33 -32.89
C PRO A 614 -27.82 -32.42 -32.08
N ARG A 615 -28.36 -31.34 -31.49
CA ARG A 615 -27.60 -30.32 -30.75
C ARG A 615 -26.60 -30.89 -29.74
N GLU A 616 -27.00 -31.89 -28.98
CA GLU A 616 -26.21 -32.52 -27.94
C GLU A 616 -24.95 -33.24 -28.48
N GLU A 617 -24.94 -33.60 -29.77
CA GLU A 617 -23.80 -34.19 -30.48
C GLU A 617 -22.86 -33.14 -31.08
N VAL A 618 -23.32 -31.90 -31.25
CA VAL A 618 -22.55 -30.86 -31.94
C VAL A 618 -21.45 -30.28 -31.04
N ARG A 619 -20.23 -30.19 -31.58
CA ARG A 619 -19.08 -29.46 -31.01
C ARG A 619 -18.42 -28.63 -32.11
N PHE A 620 -17.67 -27.61 -31.72
CA PHE A 620 -16.83 -26.78 -32.57
C PHE A 620 -15.40 -26.87 -32.03
N ALA A 621 -14.43 -26.99 -32.93
CA ALA A 621 -13.01 -27.19 -32.62
C ALA A 621 -12.18 -27.13 -33.92
N ASP A 622 -11.01 -26.50 -33.90
CA ASP A 622 -10.10 -26.48 -35.05
C ASP A 622 -9.27 -27.77 -35.12
N VAL A 623 -9.86 -28.83 -35.67
CA VAL A 623 -9.20 -30.13 -35.80
C VAL A 623 -8.29 -30.22 -37.03
N ASN A 624 -8.20 -29.17 -37.85
CA ASN A 624 -7.41 -29.18 -39.08
C ASN A 624 -6.24 -28.18 -39.05
N GLY A 625 -6.25 -27.25 -38.10
CA GLY A 625 -5.21 -26.28 -37.79
C GLY A 625 -5.14 -25.12 -38.77
N ASP A 626 -6.28 -24.73 -39.36
CA ASP A 626 -6.36 -23.60 -40.28
C ASP A 626 -6.81 -22.29 -39.62
N GLY A 627 -6.95 -22.30 -38.29
CA GLY A 627 -7.39 -21.20 -37.44
C GLY A 627 -8.90 -21.02 -37.43
N ARG A 628 -9.69 -21.97 -37.95
CA ARG A 628 -11.16 -21.90 -37.97
C ARG A 628 -11.78 -23.16 -37.41
N ASP A 629 -12.79 -22.96 -36.58
CA ASP A 629 -13.48 -24.06 -35.95
C ASP A 629 -14.33 -24.88 -36.92
N ASP A 630 -14.16 -26.20 -36.81
CA ASP A 630 -14.84 -27.19 -37.61
C ASP A 630 -16.14 -27.67 -36.94
N TYR A 631 -17.16 -28.03 -37.73
CA TYR A 631 -18.39 -28.60 -37.21
C TYR A 631 -18.18 -30.09 -36.95
N LEU A 632 -18.30 -30.50 -35.68
CA LEU A 632 -18.13 -31.88 -35.26
C LEU A 632 -19.45 -32.48 -34.76
N ALA A 633 -19.71 -33.73 -35.13
CA ALA A 633 -20.78 -34.55 -34.58
C ALA A 633 -20.17 -35.72 -33.79
N VAL A 634 -20.33 -35.69 -32.46
CA VAL A 634 -19.83 -36.70 -31.53
C VAL A 634 -20.94 -37.71 -31.22
N GLY A 635 -20.78 -38.92 -31.71
CA GLY A 635 -21.70 -40.03 -31.46
C GLY A 635 -21.63 -40.57 -30.03
N ALA A 636 -22.62 -41.38 -29.64
CA ALA A 636 -22.79 -41.87 -28.26
C ALA A 636 -21.56 -42.61 -27.69
N GLN A 637 -20.74 -43.27 -28.53
CA GLN A 637 -19.53 -43.99 -28.12
C GLN A 637 -18.24 -43.22 -28.46
N GLY A 638 -18.34 -41.89 -28.55
CA GLY A 638 -17.23 -40.98 -28.77
C GLY A 638 -16.71 -40.93 -30.20
N GLN A 639 -17.39 -41.55 -31.18
CA GLN A 639 -17.00 -41.43 -32.59
C GLN A 639 -17.23 -40.00 -33.08
N VAL A 640 -16.36 -39.49 -33.95
CA VAL A 640 -16.44 -38.10 -34.41
C VAL A 640 -16.55 -38.08 -35.92
N ARG A 641 -17.61 -37.44 -36.42
CA ARG A 641 -17.70 -37.01 -37.82
C ARG A 641 -17.45 -35.52 -37.91
N ALA A 642 -16.66 -35.10 -38.88
CA ALA A 642 -16.28 -33.71 -39.04
C ALA A 642 -16.70 -33.15 -40.39
N TRP A 643 -16.98 -31.86 -40.39
CA TRP A 643 -17.07 -31.03 -41.58
C TRP A 643 -16.14 -29.85 -41.39
N PHE A 644 -15.12 -29.76 -42.24
CA PHE A 644 -14.14 -28.69 -42.14
C PHE A 644 -14.71 -27.37 -42.64
N ASN A 645 -14.38 -26.28 -41.96
CA ASN A 645 -14.76 -24.94 -42.38
C ASN A 645 -13.86 -24.44 -43.52
N ALA A 646 -14.23 -24.76 -44.77
CA ALA A 646 -13.53 -24.31 -45.97
C ALA A 646 -13.88 -22.87 -46.40
N GLY A 647 -14.38 -22.07 -45.46
CA GLY A 647 -14.79 -20.69 -45.66
C GLY A 647 -13.65 -19.72 -46.01
N THR A 648 -14.01 -18.51 -46.44
CA THR A 648 -13.04 -17.41 -46.65
C THR A 648 -13.62 -16.10 -46.11
N GLY A 649 -12.89 -15.45 -45.20
CA GLY A 649 -13.44 -14.33 -44.43
C GLY A 649 -14.74 -14.73 -43.74
N ASN A 650 -15.75 -13.86 -43.76
CA ASN A 650 -17.04 -14.11 -43.12
C ASN A 650 -17.97 -15.11 -43.85
N SER A 651 -17.50 -15.79 -44.89
CA SER A 651 -18.27 -16.83 -45.59
C SER A 651 -17.91 -18.20 -45.02
N VAL A 652 -18.90 -18.90 -44.44
CA VAL A 652 -18.73 -20.26 -43.91
C VAL A 652 -19.16 -21.30 -44.93
N SER A 653 -18.35 -22.35 -45.13
CA SER A 653 -18.72 -23.48 -45.97
C SER A 653 -18.17 -24.81 -45.43
N TRP A 654 -19.01 -25.84 -45.39
CA TRP A 654 -18.71 -27.09 -44.69
C TRP A 654 -18.30 -28.20 -45.66
N ALA A 655 -17.04 -28.66 -45.57
CA ALA A 655 -16.51 -29.77 -46.34
C ALA A 655 -16.52 -31.07 -45.52
N SER A 656 -17.43 -31.99 -45.84
CA SER A 656 -17.55 -33.25 -45.09
C SER A 656 -16.29 -34.11 -45.20
N GLN A 657 -15.77 -34.53 -44.05
CA GLN A 657 -14.62 -35.43 -43.94
C GLN A 657 -15.00 -36.87 -43.58
N GLY A 658 -16.29 -37.12 -43.34
CA GLY A 658 -16.74 -38.39 -42.80
C GLY A 658 -16.31 -38.57 -41.34
N GLU A 659 -16.06 -39.81 -40.94
CA GLU A 659 -15.58 -40.15 -39.60
C GLU A 659 -14.08 -39.89 -39.49
N ILE A 660 -13.70 -38.99 -38.59
CA ILE A 660 -12.30 -38.65 -38.33
C ILE A 660 -11.76 -39.35 -37.08
N ALA A 661 -12.62 -39.80 -36.17
CA ALA A 661 -12.26 -40.59 -34.99
C ALA A 661 -13.26 -41.74 -34.78
N GLY A 662 -12.75 -42.96 -34.66
CA GLY A 662 -13.57 -44.13 -34.31
C GLY A 662 -13.84 -44.23 -32.81
N SER A 663 -14.55 -45.27 -32.37
CA SER A 663 -14.79 -45.48 -30.93
C SER A 663 -13.51 -45.91 -30.22
N VAL A 664 -13.09 -45.15 -29.21
CA VAL A 664 -11.90 -45.41 -28.38
C VAL A 664 -12.24 -45.84 -26.95
N GLY A 665 -13.47 -46.34 -26.73
CA GLY A 665 -13.93 -46.78 -25.40
C GLY A 665 -14.23 -45.61 -24.46
N THR A 666 -14.83 -44.55 -24.99
CA THR A 666 -15.28 -43.36 -24.27
C THR A 666 -16.74 -43.07 -24.66
N THR A 667 -17.49 -42.34 -23.84
CA THR A 667 -18.82 -41.86 -24.21
C THR A 667 -18.77 -40.41 -24.70
N ARG A 668 -19.80 -39.98 -25.42
CA ARG A 668 -19.94 -38.61 -25.90
C ARG A 668 -19.76 -37.56 -24.79
N GLU A 669 -20.27 -37.85 -23.60
CA GLU A 669 -20.24 -36.93 -22.46
C GLU A 669 -18.83 -36.73 -21.90
N GLU A 670 -17.93 -37.71 -22.12
CA GLU A 670 -16.51 -37.67 -21.74
C GLU A 670 -15.66 -36.90 -22.75
N VAL A 671 -16.12 -36.72 -23.99
CA VAL A 671 -15.30 -36.11 -25.06
C VAL A 671 -15.19 -34.59 -24.88
N ARG A 672 -13.97 -34.07 -24.95
CA ARG A 672 -13.64 -32.65 -25.14
C ARG A 672 -12.63 -32.51 -26.29
N PHE A 673 -12.55 -31.34 -26.87
CA PHE A 673 -11.54 -30.94 -27.85
C PHE A 673 -10.82 -29.72 -27.29
N ALA A 674 -9.49 -29.74 -27.37
CA ALA A 674 -8.61 -28.70 -26.84
C ALA A 674 -7.18 -28.93 -27.33
N ASP A 675 -6.43 -27.89 -27.66
CA ASP A 675 -5.03 -28.00 -28.07
C ASP A 675 -4.12 -28.13 -26.84
N ILE A 676 -3.75 -29.36 -26.49
CA ILE A 676 -2.94 -29.63 -25.30
C ILE A 676 -1.44 -29.41 -25.57
N ASN A 677 -1.02 -29.36 -26.83
CA ASN A 677 0.39 -29.36 -27.20
C ASN A 677 0.85 -28.08 -27.90
N GLY A 678 -0.07 -27.18 -28.22
CA GLY A 678 0.18 -25.86 -28.80
C GLY A 678 0.59 -25.91 -30.26
N ASP A 679 0.17 -26.93 -31.00
CA ASP A 679 0.47 -27.06 -32.44
C ASP A 679 -0.60 -26.44 -33.36
N GLY A 680 -1.58 -25.77 -32.76
CA GLY A 680 -2.71 -25.11 -33.40
C GLY A 680 -3.80 -26.08 -33.83
N ARG A 681 -3.82 -27.33 -33.33
CA ARG A 681 -4.85 -28.31 -33.66
C ARG A 681 -5.46 -28.90 -32.40
N ASP A 682 -6.78 -28.89 -32.34
CA ASP A 682 -7.47 -29.45 -31.21
C ASP A 682 -7.30 -30.98 -31.11
N ASP A 683 -6.92 -31.41 -29.90
CA ASP A 683 -6.70 -32.79 -29.54
C ASP A 683 -7.98 -33.44 -29.01
N TYR A 684 -8.09 -34.77 -29.15
CA TYR A 684 -9.23 -35.51 -28.64
C TYR A 684 -8.98 -35.88 -27.17
N LEU A 685 -9.81 -35.38 -26.28
CA LEU A 685 -9.71 -35.64 -24.84
C LEU A 685 -10.88 -36.49 -24.34
N ALA A 686 -10.59 -37.44 -23.45
CA ALA A 686 -11.58 -38.19 -22.69
C ALA A 686 -11.44 -37.87 -21.20
N VAL A 687 -12.41 -37.13 -20.66
CA VAL A 687 -12.49 -36.73 -19.25
C VAL A 687 -13.42 -37.68 -18.49
N ASN A 688 -12.87 -38.41 -17.52
CA ASN A 688 -13.66 -39.35 -16.73
C ASN A 688 -14.44 -38.63 -15.61
N THR A 689 -15.26 -39.37 -14.87
CA THR A 689 -16.10 -38.82 -13.78
C THR A 689 -15.34 -38.17 -12.62
N GLN A 690 -14.03 -38.40 -12.51
CA GLN A 690 -13.13 -37.84 -11.49
C GLN A 690 -12.23 -36.71 -12.04
N GLY A 691 -12.51 -36.23 -13.26
CA GLY A 691 -11.73 -35.16 -13.90
C GLY A 691 -10.37 -35.62 -14.43
N GLN A 692 -10.06 -36.91 -14.44
CA GLN A 692 -8.85 -37.41 -15.11
C GLN A 692 -9.02 -37.34 -16.62
N VAL A 693 -7.96 -36.92 -17.31
CA VAL A 693 -7.95 -36.66 -18.75
C VAL A 693 -7.01 -37.63 -19.45
N ARG A 694 -7.53 -38.33 -20.45
CA ARG A 694 -6.74 -39.06 -21.43
C ARG A 694 -6.76 -38.31 -22.75
N ALA A 695 -5.62 -38.18 -23.42
CA ALA A 695 -5.52 -37.44 -24.66
C ALA A 695 -5.07 -38.31 -25.84
N TRP A 696 -5.58 -37.97 -27.02
CA TRP A 696 -5.06 -38.40 -28.30
C TRP A 696 -4.69 -37.16 -29.10
N MET A 697 -3.39 -36.99 -29.34
CA MET A 697 -2.88 -35.83 -30.07
C MET A 697 -3.24 -35.90 -31.54
N ASN A 698 -3.62 -34.78 -32.12
CA ASN A 698 -3.97 -34.67 -33.51
C ASN A 698 -2.70 -34.56 -34.39
N VAL A 699 -2.20 -35.69 -34.86
CA VAL A 699 -0.98 -35.75 -35.70
C VAL A 699 -1.29 -35.73 -37.20
N ARG A 700 -2.42 -35.12 -37.60
CA ARG A 700 -2.87 -35.06 -39.01
C ARG A 700 -1.91 -34.22 -39.86
N GLY A 701 -1.08 -34.88 -40.66
CA GLY A 701 -0.30 -34.28 -41.75
C GLY A 701 -0.98 -34.40 -43.12
N PRO A 702 -0.38 -33.87 -44.21
CA PRO A 702 -0.86 -34.07 -45.58
C PRO A 702 -0.84 -35.56 -45.95
N GLY A 703 -1.94 -36.27 -45.68
CA GLY A 703 -2.14 -37.68 -45.99
C GLY A 703 -2.36 -38.65 -44.81
N GLY A 704 -2.53 -38.20 -43.56
CA GLY A 704 -2.79 -39.08 -42.41
C GLY A 704 -4.10 -38.81 -41.66
N THR A 705 -4.77 -39.85 -41.16
CA THR A 705 -5.98 -39.77 -40.29
C THR A 705 -5.63 -39.99 -38.81
N GLY A 706 -4.43 -39.61 -38.38
CA GLY A 706 -3.83 -40.13 -37.15
C GLY A 706 -4.17 -39.35 -35.89
N TRP A 707 -4.92 -39.99 -34.98
CA TRP A 707 -4.95 -39.64 -33.57
C TRP A 707 -3.87 -40.45 -32.84
N SER A 708 -3.02 -39.80 -32.06
CA SER A 708 -1.90 -40.44 -31.35
C SER A 708 -2.15 -40.49 -29.84
N TYR A 709 -2.43 -41.66 -29.30
CA TYR A 709 -2.73 -41.82 -27.87
C TYR A 709 -1.54 -41.47 -26.98
N GLN A 710 -1.72 -40.54 -26.03
CA GLN A 710 -0.68 -40.10 -25.09
C GLN A 710 -0.83 -40.65 -23.67
N GLY A 711 -1.85 -41.47 -23.40
CA GLY A 711 -2.11 -41.93 -22.04
C GLY A 711 -2.94 -40.92 -21.24
N VAL A 712 -2.68 -40.86 -19.93
CA VAL A 712 -3.29 -39.89 -19.01
C VAL A 712 -2.41 -38.64 -19.01
N VAL A 713 -2.98 -37.51 -19.45
CA VAL A 713 -2.27 -36.22 -19.49
C VAL A 713 -2.58 -35.35 -18.26
N ALA A 714 -3.73 -35.56 -17.60
CA ALA A 714 -4.05 -34.96 -16.31
C ALA A 714 -4.66 -36.02 -15.39
N SER A 715 -4.14 -36.17 -14.16
CA SER A 715 -4.60 -37.18 -13.22
C SER A 715 -5.99 -36.90 -12.62
N GLY A 716 -6.47 -35.67 -12.76
CA GLY A 716 -7.65 -35.12 -12.08
C GLY A 716 -7.29 -34.52 -10.71
N VAL A 717 -8.09 -33.53 -10.30
CA VAL A 717 -7.85 -32.69 -9.10
C VAL A 717 -8.97 -32.83 -8.05
N GLY A 718 -9.72 -33.93 -8.12
CA GLY A 718 -10.90 -34.16 -7.28
C GLY A 718 -12.17 -33.45 -7.75
N ALA A 719 -12.12 -32.77 -8.91
CA ALA A 719 -13.28 -32.22 -9.59
C ALA A 719 -14.04 -33.31 -10.37
N THR A 720 -15.34 -33.12 -10.53
CA THR A 720 -16.15 -33.97 -11.41
C THR A 720 -15.99 -33.56 -12.86
N ARG A 721 -16.25 -34.48 -13.80
CA ARG A 721 -16.21 -34.21 -15.25
C ARG A 721 -16.97 -32.95 -15.66
N ASP A 722 -18.14 -32.71 -15.06
CA ASP A 722 -19.03 -31.62 -15.44
C ASP A 722 -18.52 -30.25 -14.94
N GLU A 723 -17.54 -30.25 -14.03
CA GLU A 723 -16.84 -29.05 -13.54
C GLU A 723 -15.61 -28.70 -14.40
N VAL A 724 -15.09 -29.64 -15.17
CA VAL A 724 -13.86 -29.44 -15.95
C VAL A 724 -14.12 -28.67 -17.24
N ARG A 725 -13.28 -27.69 -17.53
CA ARG A 725 -13.22 -26.94 -18.80
C ARG A 725 -11.77 -26.87 -19.30
N PHE A 726 -11.60 -26.64 -20.60
CA PHE A 726 -10.32 -26.40 -21.26
C PHE A 726 -10.42 -25.12 -22.07
N THR A 727 -9.43 -24.25 -21.94
CA THR A 727 -9.34 -22.95 -22.62
C THR A 727 -7.94 -22.39 -22.41
N ASP A 728 -7.35 -21.70 -23.37
CA ASP A 728 -6.08 -20.98 -23.22
C ASP A 728 -6.30 -19.71 -22.38
N LEU A 729 -5.81 -19.70 -21.13
CA LEU A 729 -5.93 -18.54 -20.24
C LEU A 729 -4.73 -17.59 -20.36
N ASP A 730 -3.54 -18.06 -20.72
CA ASP A 730 -2.31 -17.24 -20.71
C ASP A 730 -1.85 -16.78 -22.10
N GLY A 731 -2.58 -17.16 -23.15
CA GLY A 731 -2.34 -16.79 -24.53
C GLY A 731 -1.14 -17.49 -25.16
N ASP A 732 -0.71 -18.62 -24.59
CA ASP A 732 0.44 -19.38 -25.08
C ASP A 732 0.10 -20.43 -26.15
N SER A 733 -1.18 -20.46 -26.58
CA SER A 733 -1.80 -21.38 -27.53
C SER A 733 -1.97 -22.81 -27.00
N ARG A 734 -1.82 -23.04 -25.69
CA ARG A 734 -2.11 -24.34 -25.06
C ARG A 734 -3.30 -24.21 -24.13
N ASP A 735 -4.24 -25.11 -24.27
CA ASP A 735 -5.44 -25.08 -23.45
C ASP A 735 -5.17 -25.56 -22.02
N ASP A 736 -5.63 -24.75 -21.07
CA ASP A 736 -5.44 -24.92 -19.64
C ASP A 736 -6.54 -25.75 -18.99
N TYR A 737 -6.26 -26.37 -17.85
CA TYR A 737 -7.26 -27.17 -17.13
C TYR A 737 -7.96 -26.29 -16.10
N LEU A 738 -9.28 -26.15 -16.23
CA LEU A 738 -10.10 -25.33 -15.34
C LEU A 738 -11.10 -26.17 -14.56
N VAL A 739 -11.43 -25.74 -13.35
CA VAL A 739 -12.53 -26.27 -12.52
C VAL A 739 -13.51 -25.15 -12.19
N VAL A 740 -14.73 -25.28 -12.69
CA VAL A 740 -15.81 -24.30 -12.47
C VAL A 740 -16.74 -24.76 -11.35
N GLY A 741 -16.73 -24.01 -10.25
CA GLY A 741 -17.56 -24.21 -9.07
C GLY A 741 -19.05 -23.91 -9.31
N ALA A 742 -19.90 -24.32 -8.37
CA ALA A 742 -21.36 -24.25 -8.52
C ALA A 742 -21.91 -22.84 -8.79
N GLN A 743 -21.24 -21.78 -8.31
CA GLN A 743 -21.64 -20.38 -8.48
C GLN A 743 -20.69 -19.61 -9.42
N GLY A 744 -19.98 -20.33 -10.29
CA GLY A 744 -19.08 -19.73 -11.27
C GLY A 744 -17.70 -19.38 -10.72
N GLN A 745 -17.34 -19.87 -9.53
CA GLN A 745 -15.93 -19.84 -9.10
C GLN A 745 -15.07 -20.58 -10.10
N VAL A 746 -13.84 -20.15 -10.34
CA VAL A 746 -12.93 -20.82 -11.27
C VAL A 746 -11.60 -21.06 -10.59
N ARG A 747 -11.10 -22.29 -10.69
CA ARG A 747 -9.72 -22.63 -10.40
C ARG A 747 -9.01 -23.08 -11.67
N ALA A 748 -7.76 -22.71 -11.84
CA ALA A 748 -7.01 -23.03 -13.06
C ALA A 748 -5.67 -23.72 -12.79
N TRP A 749 -5.24 -24.45 -13.81
CA TRP A 749 -3.91 -25.04 -13.93
C TRP A 749 -3.40 -24.80 -15.34
N LEU A 750 -2.33 -24.03 -15.50
CA LEU A 750 -1.77 -23.70 -16.81
C LEU A 750 -1.06 -24.89 -17.42
N ASN A 751 -1.24 -25.13 -18.71
CA ASN A 751 -0.68 -26.26 -19.43
C ASN A 751 0.76 -26.00 -19.84
N ALA A 752 1.69 -26.81 -19.32
CA ALA A 752 3.09 -26.75 -19.70
C ALA A 752 3.59 -28.05 -20.35
N ILE A 753 2.68 -28.91 -20.82
CA ILE A 753 3.02 -30.11 -21.60
C ILE A 753 3.82 -29.69 -22.85
N GLY A 754 4.91 -30.42 -23.13
CA GLY A 754 5.79 -30.14 -24.28
C GLY A 754 6.88 -29.08 -24.03
N ALA A 755 6.79 -28.28 -22.97
CA ALA A 755 7.88 -27.38 -22.58
C ALA A 755 9.05 -28.18 -21.97
N THR A 756 10.28 -27.94 -22.43
CA THR A 756 11.46 -28.73 -22.06
C THR A 756 11.71 -28.72 -20.54
N GLY A 757 11.38 -29.82 -19.86
CA GLY A 757 11.66 -30.03 -18.43
C GLY A 757 10.63 -29.47 -17.43
N ALA A 758 9.45 -29.03 -17.88
CA ALA A 758 8.38 -28.51 -17.01
C ALA A 758 7.44 -29.61 -16.46
N GLU A 759 6.75 -29.33 -15.35
CA GLU A 759 5.57 -30.09 -14.92
C GLU A 759 4.45 -29.90 -15.95
N SER A 760 3.61 -30.90 -16.18
CA SER A 760 2.55 -30.83 -17.20
C SER A 760 1.46 -29.80 -16.92
N TRP A 761 1.22 -29.44 -15.65
CA TRP A 761 0.13 -28.55 -15.24
C TRP A 761 0.57 -27.67 -14.06
N LEU A 762 0.55 -26.35 -14.21
CA LEU A 762 0.99 -25.35 -13.23
C LEU A 762 -0.21 -24.79 -12.46
N VAL A 763 -0.29 -25.04 -11.15
CA VAL A 763 -1.43 -24.66 -10.31
C VAL A 763 -1.55 -23.13 -10.15
N GLN A 764 -2.71 -22.54 -10.48
CA GLN A 764 -2.98 -21.10 -10.29
C GLN A 764 -3.85 -20.77 -9.06
N GLY A 765 -4.52 -21.77 -8.48
CA GLY A 765 -5.46 -21.55 -7.38
C GLY A 765 -6.83 -21.09 -7.89
N GLU A 766 -7.58 -20.32 -7.09
CA GLU A 766 -8.86 -19.72 -7.49
C GLU A 766 -8.59 -18.41 -8.24
N ILE A 767 -8.99 -18.35 -9.51
CA ILE A 767 -8.75 -17.24 -10.43
C ILE A 767 -10.01 -16.38 -10.66
N ALA A 768 -11.18 -16.88 -10.27
CA ALA A 768 -12.42 -16.11 -10.25
C ALA A 768 -13.30 -16.59 -9.08
N ALA A 769 -13.88 -15.64 -8.34
CA ALA A 769 -14.81 -15.96 -7.25
C ALA A 769 -16.26 -16.17 -7.72
N GLY A 770 -16.51 -15.91 -9.01
CA GLY A 770 -17.80 -16.10 -9.70
C GLY A 770 -18.73 -14.87 -9.66
N VAL A 771 -19.44 -14.66 -10.77
CA VAL A 771 -20.39 -13.53 -10.98
C VAL A 771 -21.78 -13.74 -10.35
N GLY A 772 -21.95 -14.79 -9.54
CA GLY A 772 -23.28 -15.16 -9.04
C GLY A 772 -24.19 -15.83 -10.09
N VAL A 773 -23.62 -16.37 -11.17
CA VAL A 773 -24.33 -17.30 -12.09
C VAL A 773 -23.93 -18.74 -11.80
N SER A 774 -24.78 -19.70 -12.12
CA SER A 774 -24.43 -21.13 -11.97
C SER A 774 -23.32 -21.53 -12.92
N ARG A 775 -22.57 -22.60 -12.60
CA ARG A 775 -21.55 -23.20 -13.50
C ARG A 775 -22.00 -23.36 -14.96
N GLU A 776 -23.27 -23.74 -15.16
CA GLU A 776 -23.85 -24.00 -16.48
C GLU A 776 -23.94 -22.72 -17.32
N ASN A 777 -23.91 -21.55 -16.69
CA ASN A 777 -24.01 -20.24 -17.35
C ASN A 777 -22.64 -19.59 -17.55
N VAL A 778 -21.56 -20.28 -17.19
CA VAL A 778 -20.18 -19.84 -17.41
C VAL A 778 -19.67 -20.45 -18.71
N GLU A 779 -19.07 -19.62 -19.56
CA GLU A 779 -18.32 -20.02 -20.76
C GLU A 779 -16.98 -19.28 -20.77
N PHE A 780 -16.03 -19.78 -21.55
CA PHE A 780 -14.78 -19.09 -21.86
C PHE A 780 -14.63 -19.00 -23.37
N ALA A 781 -14.18 -17.84 -23.85
CA ALA A 781 -14.02 -17.55 -25.27
C ALA A 781 -13.14 -16.31 -25.43
N ASP A 782 -12.31 -16.23 -26.46
CA ASP A 782 -11.54 -15.01 -26.76
C ASP A 782 -12.46 -14.02 -27.49
N ILE A 783 -12.96 -13.00 -26.79
CA ILE A 783 -13.90 -12.03 -27.36
C ILE A 783 -13.19 -10.79 -27.90
N ASP A 784 -12.02 -10.43 -27.37
CA ASP A 784 -11.27 -9.23 -27.77
C ASP A 784 -10.17 -9.50 -28.80
N GLY A 785 -9.83 -10.76 -29.04
CA GLY A 785 -8.79 -11.22 -29.97
C GLY A 785 -7.39 -11.10 -29.37
N GLY A 786 -7.28 -11.11 -28.04
CA GLY A 786 -6.03 -11.00 -27.31
C GLY A 786 -5.20 -12.29 -27.29
N GLY A 787 -5.78 -13.41 -27.72
CA GLY A 787 -5.22 -14.77 -27.63
C GLY A 787 -5.53 -15.46 -26.30
N SER A 788 -5.98 -14.72 -25.28
CA SER A 788 -6.35 -15.27 -23.98
C SER A 788 -7.87 -15.35 -23.84
N SER A 789 -8.36 -16.42 -23.24
CA SER A 789 -9.79 -16.66 -23.09
C SER A 789 -10.41 -15.77 -22.02
N ASP A 790 -11.56 -15.18 -22.35
CA ASP A 790 -12.32 -14.29 -21.47
C ASP A 790 -13.36 -15.06 -20.65
N TYR A 791 -13.68 -14.59 -19.44
CA TYR A 791 -14.75 -15.17 -18.64
C TYR A 791 -16.09 -14.62 -19.12
N LEU A 792 -17.02 -15.52 -19.49
CA LEU A 792 -18.36 -15.14 -19.96
C LEU A 792 -19.46 -15.64 -19.03
N ALA A 793 -20.47 -14.80 -18.84
CA ALA A 793 -21.73 -15.17 -18.20
C ALA A 793 -22.88 -15.08 -19.21
N VAL A 794 -23.49 -16.23 -19.50
CA VAL A 794 -24.61 -16.36 -20.44
C VAL A 794 -25.90 -16.61 -19.67
N ASN A 795 -26.86 -15.70 -19.77
CA ASN A 795 -28.13 -15.84 -19.05
C ASN A 795 -29.12 -16.77 -19.78
N SER A 796 -30.30 -16.97 -19.19
CA SER A 796 -31.34 -17.86 -19.74
C SER A 796 -31.89 -17.43 -21.10
N THR A 797 -31.71 -16.17 -21.51
CA THR A 797 -32.14 -15.63 -22.82
C THR A 797 -30.98 -15.51 -23.81
N GLY A 798 -29.84 -16.14 -23.52
CA GLY A 798 -28.66 -16.12 -24.38
C GLY A 798 -27.98 -14.75 -24.47
N GLN A 799 -28.28 -13.82 -23.56
CA GLN A 799 -27.53 -12.57 -23.40
C GLN A 799 -26.20 -12.89 -22.73
N VAL A 800 -25.14 -12.21 -23.18
CA VAL A 800 -23.75 -12.49 -22.78
C VAL A 800 -23.14 -11.26 -22.14
N SER A 801 -22.56 -11.48 -20.98
CA SER A 801 -21.75 -10.53 -20.22
C SER A 801 -20.31 -11.06 -20.18
N ALA A 802 -19.31 -10.20 -20.37
CA ALA A 802 -17.91 -10.62 -20.51
C ALA A 802 -16.95 -9.87 -19.61
N TRP A 803 -15.93 -10.58 -19.13
CA TRP A 803 -14.79 -10.04 -18.41
C TRP A 803 -13.52 -10.43 -19.14
N LEU A 804 -12.78 -9.45 -19.63
CA LEU A 804 -11.55 -9.68 -20.38
C LEU A 804 -10.44 -10.15 -19.47
N ASN A 805 -9.64 -11.08 -19.95
CA ASN A 805 -8.49 -11.57 -19.24
C ASN A 805 -7.28 -10.63 -19.40
N GLU A 806 -6.84 -10.01 -18.30
CA GLU A 806 -5.67 -9.12 -18.25
C GLU A 806 -4.53 -9.68 -17.36
N GLN A 807 -4.72 -10.83 -16.69
CA GLN A 807 -3.84 -11.31 -15.63
C GLN A 807 -2.71 -12.21 -16.14
N PHE A 808 -3.05 -13.17 -16.98
CA PHE A 808 -2.12 -14.23 -17.37
C PHE A 808 -1.24 -13.80 -18.57
N ALA A 809 -1.52 -12.63 -19.14
CA ALA A 809 -0.76 -12.04 -20.24
C ALA A 809 0.65 -11.53 -19.85
N GLN A 810 1.06 -11.58 -18.56
CA GLN A 810 2.40 -11.18 -18.11
C GLN A 810 2.95 -12.10 -17.01
N ASN A 811 4.21 -12.53 -17.19
CA ASN A 811 5.03 -13.34 -16.28
C ASN A 811 4.78 -13.07 -14.78
N ASP A 812 4.57 -14.14 -14.02
CA ASP A 812 4.27 -14.19 -12.59
C ASP A 812 5.19 -13.34 -11.66
N ARG A 813 4.66 -12.93 -10.49
CA ARG A 813 5.38 -12.25 -9.37
C ARG A 813 6.57 -13.06 -8.81
N TRP A 814 6.66 -14.34 -9.17
CA TRP A 814 7.62 -15.32 -8.67
C TRP A 814 8.15 -16.17 -9.84
N ASP A 815 9.42 -16.00 -10.19
CA ASP A 815 10.01 -16.74 -11.31
C ASP A 815 10.32 -18.18 -10.89
N ARG A 816 9.64 -19.16 -11.49
CA ARG A 816 9.89 -20.59 -11.19
C ARG A 816 11.32 -20.97 -11.60
N GLN A 817 12.15 -21.31 -10.61
CA GLN A 817 13.50 -21.85 -10.84
C GLN A 817 13.51 -23.38 -11.05
N GLY A 818 12.36 -24.02 -10.83
CA GLY A 818 12.21 -25.48 -10.95
C GLY A 818 12.80 -26.22 -9.75
N VAL A 819 13.15 -27.50 -9.95
CA VAL A 819 13.75 -28.32 -8.91
C VAL A 819 15.17 -27.84 -8.64
N VAL A 820 15.35 -27.09 -7.56
CA VAL A 820 16.66 -26.60 -7.14
C VAL A 820 17.43 -27.66 -6.38
N ALA A 821 16.76 -28.57 -5.67
CA ALA A 821 17.39 -29.71 -5.02
C ALA A 821 16.62 -30.99 -5.37
N SER A 822 17.27 -31.94 -6.04
CA SER A 822 16.68 -33.23 -6.46
C SER A 822 16.39 -34.21 -5.31
N GLY A 823 16.51 -33.75 -4.06
CA GLY A 823 16.29 -34.51 -2.85
C GLY A 823 17.54 -35.23 -2.35
N THR A 824 17.91 -34.98 -1.10
CA THR A 824 18.97 -35.75 -0.41
C THR A 824 18.47 -37.08 0.16
N GLY A 825 17.18 -37.39 -0.05
CA GLY A 825 16.50 -38.58 0.49
C GLY A 825 16.07 -38.44 1.95
N VAL A 826 16.14 -37.22 2.51
CA VAL A 826 15.69 -36.91 3.88
C VAL A 826 14.27 -36.35 3.84
N PRO A 827 13.41 -36.72 4.81
CA PRO A 827 12.02 -36.25 4.84
C PRO A 827 11.95 -34.77 5.28
N PRO A 828 10.85 -34.05 4.99
CA PRO A 828 10.72 -32.61 5.25
C PRO A 828 11.07 -32.17 6.68
N GLU A 829 10.79 -33.01 7.68
CA GLU A 829 11.08 -32.68 9.08
C GLU A 829 12.58 -32.60 9.42
N GLU A 830 13.45 -33.20 8.61
CA GLU A 830 14.92 -33.12 8.74
C GLU A 830 15.53 -31.95 7.97
N LEU A 831 14.78 -31.35 7.04
CA LEU A 831 15.27 -30.33 6.13
C LEU A 831 15.32 -28.95 6.79
N ARG A 832 16.45 -28.24 6.67
CA ARG A 832 16.60 -26.82 7.03
C ARG A 832 17.38 -26.07 5.95
N PHE A 833 17.25 -24.75 5.95
CA PHE A 833 18.04 -23.81 5.16
C PHE A 833 18.70 -22.82 6.11
N ALA A 834 19.98 -22.52 5.89
CA ALA A 834 20.77 -21.58 6.68
C ALA A 834 22.06 -21.22 5.93
N ASP A 835 22.51 -19.97 5.95
CA ASP A 835 23.80 -19.58 5.36
C ASP A 835 24.95 -19.95 6.31
N LEU A 836 25.58 -21.10 6.10
CA LEU A 836 26.68 -21.54 6.96
C LEU A 836 28.02 -20.93 6.55
N ASN A 837 28.12 -20.38 5.34
CA ASN A 837 29.40 -20.03 4.74
C ASN A 837 29.60 -18.51 4.58
N GLY A 838 28.55 -17.73 4.81
CA GLY A 838 28.52 -16.26 4.80
C GLY A 838 28.51 -15.66 3.41
N ASP A 839 28.06 -16.40 2.39
CA ASP A 839 27.93 -15.91 1.01
C ASP A 839 26.54 -15.35 0.69
N ARG A 840 25.70 -15.21 1.71
CA ARG A 840 24.31 -14.73 1.71
C ARG A 840 23.36 -15.65 0.97
N LYS A 841 23.73 -16.91 0.75
CA LYS A 841 22.88 -17.89 0.09
C LYS A 841 22.62 -19.02 1.05
N GLU A 842 21.37 -19.35 1.26
CA GLU A 842 21.05 -20.39 2.22
C GLU A 842 21.50 -21.76 1.71
N ASP A 843 22.22 -22.45 2.58
CA ASP A 843 22.72 -23.78 2.36
C ASP A 843 21.67 -24.83 2.71
N TYR A 844 21.66 -25.94 1.97
CA TYR A 844 20.72 -27.03 2.22
C TYR A 844 21.24 -27.93 3.32
N LEU A 845 20.46 -28.10 4.40
CA LEU A 845 20.85 -28.85 5.59
C LEU A 845 19.95 -30.05 5.85
N ALA A 846 20.55 -31.16 6.24
CA ALA A 846 19.86 -32.31 6.81
C ALA A 846 20.23 -32.47 8.28
N VAL A 847 19.24 -32.30 9.16
CA VAL A 847 19.38 -32.38 10.62
C VAL A 847 18.87 -33.73 11.11
N GLY A 848 19.80 -34.60 11.52
CA GLY A 848 19.49 -35.92 12.04
C GLY A 848 18.83 -35.88 13.42
N PRO A 849 18.30 -37.01 13.92
CA PRO A 849 17.50 -37.07 15.16
C PRO A 849 18.16 -36.50 16.41
N GLN A 850 19.50 -36.54 16.49
CA GLN A 850 20.31 -36.03 17.60
C GLN A 850 20.97 -34.68 17.27
N GLY A 851 20.45 -33.95 16.28
CA GLY A 851 20.91 -32.62 15.89
C GLY A 851 22.19 -32.61 15.05
N ALA A 852 22.69 -33.78 14.63
CA ALA A 852 23.83 -33.84 13.71
C ALA A 852 23.46 -33.24 12.36
N VAL A 853 24.33 -32.38 11.80
CA VAL A 853 24.03 -31.61 10.59
C VAL A 853 24.92 -32.07 9.44
N LYS A 854 24.31 -32.47 8.33
CA LYS A 854 24.97 -32.61 7.04
C LYS A 854 24.60 -31.41 6.17
N ALA A 855 25.58 -30.83 5.48
CA ALA A 855 25.39 -29.61 4.71
C ALA A 855 25.78 -29.78 3.24
N TRP A 856 25.04 -29.08 2.39
CA TRP A 856 25.36 -28.87 0.99
C TRP A 856 25.39 -27.37 0.74
N LEU A 857 26.58 -26.86 0.40
CA LEU A 857 26.74 -25.42 0.16
C LEU A 857 26.16 -25.03 -1.18
N ARG A 858 25.52 -23.86 -1.23
CA ARG A 858 25.01 -23.33 -2.50
C ARG A 858 26.17 -22.88 -3.38
N VAL A 859 26.19 -23.32 -4.64
CA VAL A 859 27.19 -22.91 -5.63
C VAL A 859 26.53 -22.54 -6.95
N SER A 860 27.27 -21.88 -7.85
CA SER A 860 26.79 -21.61 -9.21
C SER A 860 26.46 -22.93 -9.92
N GLY A 861 25.18 -23.13 -10.27
CA GLY A 861 24.70 -24.32 -10.96
C GLY A 861 24.30 -25.51 -10.08
N GLY A 862 24.24 -25.38 -8.74
CA GLY A 862 23.67 -26.42 -7.88
C GLY A 862 24.20 -26.44 -6.44
N TRP A 863 24.36 -27.65 -5.90
CA TRP A 863 24.71 -27.89 -4.49
C TRP A 863 26.03 -28.67 -4.36
N ASN A 864 26.92 -28.23 -3.48
CA ASN A 864 28.18 -28.91 -3.17
C ASN A 864 28.12 -29.59 -1.79
N TYR A 865 28.14 -30.93 -1.74
CA TYR A 865 28.13 -31.66 -0.47
C TYR A 865 29.44 -31.48 0.30
N VAL A 866 29.37 -30.95 1.52
CA VAL A 866 30.56 -30.70 2.36
C VAL A 866 30.70 -31.66 3.55
N GLY A 867 29.83 -32.66 3.64
CA GLY A 867 29.90 -33.67 4.70
C GLY A 867 29.05 -33.31 5.92
N GLN A 868 29.43 -33.88 7.07
CA GLN A 868 28.82 -33.58 8.36
C GLN A 868 29.56 -32.42 9.02
N VAL A 869 28.86 -31.31 9.26
CA VAL A 869 29.41 -30.06 9.81
C VAL A 869 29.15 -29.90 11.31
N ALA A 870 28.20 -30.66 11.87
CA ALA A 870 27.96 -30.72 13.32
C ALA A 870 27.72 -32.17 13.79
N SER A 871 28.28 -32.53 14.96
CA SER A 871 28.02 -33.83 15.61
C SER A 871 26.64 -33.93 16.24
N GLY A 872 25.97 -32.79 16.44
CA GLY A 872 24.70 -32.67 17.16
C GLY A 872 24.90 -32.42 18.65
N ALA A 873 24.02 -31.59 19.21
CA ALA A 873 24.06 -31.17 20.61
C ALA A 873 22.75 -31.43 21.38
N GLY A 874 21.75 -32.02 20.73
CA GLY A 874 20.41 -32.26 21.28
C GLY A 874 19.44 -32.72 20.19
N PRO A 875 18.18 -33.02 20.53
CA PRO A 875 17.23 -33.58 19.58
C PRO A 875 16.84 -32.57 18.48
N ARG A 876 16.54 -33.06 17.27
CA ARG A 876 16.35 -32.23 16.07
C ARG A 876 15.29 -31.13 16.22
N GLU A 877 14.24 -31.37 16.98
CA GLU A 877 13.13 -30.43 17.20
C GLU A 877 13.56 -29.18 17.98
N GLU A 878 14.68 -29.24 18.69
CA GLU A 878 15.29 -28.13 19.42
C GLU A 878 16.27 -27.33 18.54
N VAL A 879 16.69 -27.85 17.39
CA VAL A 879 17.71 -27.21 16.56
C VAL A 879 17.12 -26.06 15.75
N ARG A 880 17.77 -24.90 15.80
CA ARG A 880 17.51 -23.72 14.93
C ARG A 880 18.85 -23.17 14.42
N PHE A 881 18.77 -22.35 13.39
CA PHE A 881 19.87 -21.61 12.80
C PHE A 881 19.47 -20.14 12.70
N ALA A 882 20.40 -19.25 13.04
CA ALA A 882 20.22 -17.79 13.09
C ALA A 882 21.58 -17.12 13.32
N ASP A 883 21.85 -15.95 12.74
CA ASP A 883 23.08 -15.20 12.98
C ASP A 883 22.94 -14.32 14.23
N LEU A 884 23.36 -14.83 15.38
CA LEU A 884 23.28 -14.07 16.63
C LEU A 884 24.47 -13.13 16.82
N ASN A 885 25.53 -13.27 16.03
CA ASN A 885 26.77 -12.53 16.25
C ASN A 885 27.01 -11.41 15.19
N GLY A 886 26.21 -11.41 14.12
CA GLY A 886 26.21 -10.44 13.03
C GLY A 886 27.40 -10.56 12.08
N ASP A 887 28.00 -11.75 11.94
CA ASP A 887 29.12 -11.99 11.02
C ASP A 887 28.70 -12.53 9.64
N GLY A 888 27.38 -12.64 9.43
CA GLY A 888 26.75 -13.15 8.22
C GLY A 888 26.68 -14.66 8.14
N ARG A 889 27.07 -15.40 9.21
CA ARG A 889 27.03 -16.87 9.23
C ARG A 889 26.01 -17.31 10.27
N ASP A 890 25.09 -18.17 9.85
CA ASP A 890 24.10 -18.73 10.75
C ASP A 890 24.76 -19.63 11.80
N ASP A 891 24.44 -19.35 13.07
CA ASP A 891 24.91 -20.08 14.22
C ASP A 891 24.03 -21.30 14.53
N TYR A 892 24.58 -22.32 15.19
CA TYR A 892 23.81 -23.48 15.63
C TYR A 892 23.19 -23.20 16.99
N LEU A 893 21.86 -23.30 17.08
CA LEU A 893 21.10 -23.06 18.30
C LEU A 893 20.40 -24.32 18.81
N LEU A 894 20.30 -24.45 20.14
CA LEU A 894 19.42 -25.42 20.80
C LEU A 894 18.38 -24.67 21.65
N VAL A 895 17.11 -24.74 21.24
CA VAL A 895 15.97 -24.09 21.88
C VAL A 895 15.22 -25.07 22.77
N GLY A 896 15.30 -24.87 24.09
CA GLY A 896 14.64 -25.68 25.10
C GLY A 896 13.11 -25.49 25.14
N ALA A 897 12.42 -26.34 25.88
CA ALA A 897 10.96 -26.37 25.95
C ALA A 897 10.30 -25.03 26.35
N GLN A 898 10.98 -24.22 27.16
CA GLN A 898 10.52 -22.89 27.60
C GLN A 898 11.24 -21.76 26.85
N GLY A 899 11.83 -22.05 25.69
CA GLY A 899 12.48 -21.06 24.84
C GLY A 899 13.89 -20.70 25.27
N GLN A 900 14.51 -21.46 26.18
CA GLN A 900 15.91 -21.24 26.54
C GLN A 900 16.81 -21.51 25.34
N VAL A 901 17.86 -20.71 25.13
CA VAL A 901 18.72 -20.85 23.95
C VAL A 901 20.14 -21.16 24.39
N LYS A 902 20.71 -22.25 23.86
CA LYS A 902 22.15 -22.50 23.86
C LYS A 902 22.74 -22.24 22.49
N LEU A 903 23.88 -21.57 22.47
CA LEU A 903 24.54 -21.09 21.26
C LEU A 903 25.86 -21.83 20.99
N TRP A 904 26.07 -22.19 19.73
CA TRP A 904 27.38 -22.49 19.17
C TRP A 904 27.65 -21.58 17.98
N LEU A 905 28.63 -20.69 18.10
CA LEU A 905 28.99 -19.76 17.03
C LEU A 905 29.59 -20.50 15.84
N ASN A 906 29.12 -20.18 14.64
CA ASN A 906 29.71 -20.67 13.40
C ASN A 906 30.93 -19.82 13.03
N VAL A 907 32.13 -20.34 13.32
CA VAL A 907 33.37 -19.64 13.00
C VAL A 907 34.03 -20.23 11.77
N ALA A 908 34.69 -19.36 10.99
CA ALA A 908 35.52 -19.78 9.87
C ALA A 908 36.64 -20.73 10.33
N GLY A 909 36.46 -22.04 10.09
CA GLY A 909 37.39 -23.08 10.52
C GLY A 909 36.84 -24.49 10.24
N GLY A 910 37.66 -25.54 10.38
CA GLY A 910 37.18 -26.93 10.18
C GLY A 910 37.01 -27.35 8.71
N SER A 911 36.11 -28.31 8.45
CA SER A 911 35.87 -28.83 7.09
C SER A 911 34.96 -27.88 6.33
N ALA A 912 35.35 -27.51 5.10
CA ALA A 912 34.65 -26.52 4.27
C ALA A 912 34.48 -25.13 4.89
N GLY A 913 35.30 -24.79 5.91
CA GLY A 913 35.26 -23.48 6.56
C GLY A 913 34.16 -23.32 7.62
N ILE A 914 33.47 -24.39 8.01
CA ILE A 914 32.39 -24.39 9.01
C ILE A 914 32.83 -25.12 10.29
N SER A 915 32.72 -24.43 11.43
CA SER A 915 33.00 -25.00 12.75
C SER A 915 32.19 -24.33 13.84
N PHE A 916 31.47 -25.13 14.64
CA PHE A 916 30.60 -24.63 15.70
C PHE A 916 31.31 -24.59 17.08
N GLN A 917 31.45 -23.40 17.67
CA GLN A 917 32.08 -23.19 18.98
C GLN A 917 31.05 -22.88 20.06
N SER A 918 30.94 -23.77 21.06
CA SER A 918 30.01 -23.63 22.18
C SER A 918 30.23 -22.32 22.96
N LYS A 919 29.18 -21.51 23.12
CA LYS A 919 29.13 -20.35 24.00
C LYS A 919 28.28 -20.57 25.26
N GLY A 920 27.51 -21.65 25.30
CA GLY A 920 26.65 -21.99 26.43
C GLY A 920 25.28 -21.34 26.32
N ASP A 921 24.63 -21.13 27.46
CA ASP A 921 23.29 -20.53 27.53
C ASP A 921 23.34 -19.02 27.24
N VAL A 922 22.54 -18.56 26.28
CA VAL A 922 22.43 -17.14 25.88
C VAL A 922 21.04 -16.54 26.10
N ALA A 923 20.01 -17.37 26.29
CA ALA A 923 18.67 -16.89 26.68
C ALA A 923 18.04 -17.80 27.75
N THR A 924 17.38 -17.20 28.74
CA THR A 924 16.68 -17.92 29.82
C THR A 924 15.29 -18.43 29.42
N GLY A 925 14.81 -18.02 28.23
CA GLY A 925 13.51 -18.41 27.66
C GLY A 925 12.33 -17.55 28.12
N SER A 926 11.46 -17.20 27.18
CA SER A 926 10.30 -16.33 27.38
C SER A 926 8.99 -16.89 26.80
N GLY A 927 8.97 -18.14 26.33
CA GLY A 927 7.81 -18.74 25.67
C GLY A 927 8.02 -20.21 25.31
N ALA A 928 6.97 -20.94 24.94
CA ALA A 928 7.13 -22.33 24.53
C ALA A 928 8.00 -22.43 23.25
N ARG A 929 8.84 -23.46 23.14
CA ARG A 929 9.77 -23.65 22.01
C ARG A 929 9.16 -23.36 20.63
N ASP A 930 7.96 -23.88 20.38
CA ASP A 930 7.33 -23.81 19.05
C ASP A 930 6.83 -22.40 18.70
N THR A 931 6.79 -21.49 19.68
CA THR A 931 6.47 -20.06 19.52
C THR A 931 7.70 -19.19 19.27
N VAL A 932 8.91 -19.72 19.47
CA VAL A 932 10.15 -18.96 19.31
C VAL A 932 10.52 -18.84 17.84
N ARG A 933 10.89 -17.62 17.41
CA ARG A 933 11.47 -17.31 16.09
C ARG A 933 12.72 -16.45 16.28
N PHE A 934 13.58 -16.48 15.27
CA PHE A 934 14.75 -15.62 15.14
C PHE A 934 14.61 -14.88 13.81
N ALA A 935 14.81 -13.58 13.83
CA ALA A 935 14.64 -12.68 12.68
C ALA A 935 15.26 -11.32 13.00
N ASP A 936 15.88 -10.67 12.03
CA ASP A 936 16.48 -9.34 12.19
C ASP A 936 15.39 -8.26 12.05
N ILE A 937 14.81 -7.82 13.16
CA ILE A 937 13.66 -6.92 13.15
C ILE A 937 14.08 -5.45 13.03
N ASN A 938 15.32 -5.11 13.38
CA ASN A 938 15.83 -3.74 13.35
C ASN A 938 16.84 -3.48 12.22
N GLY A 939 17.24 -4.49 11.46
CA GLY A 939 18.15 -4.40 10.32
C GLY A 939 19.60 -4.19 10.71
N ASP A 940 20.00 -4.58 11.93
CA ASP A 940 21.37 -4.41 12.42
C ASP A 940 22.32 -5.55 12.05
N GLY A 941 21.79 -6.54 11.31
CA GLY A 941 22.48 -7.74 10.86
C GLY A 941 22.52 -8.86 11.91
N ARG A 942 21.79 -8.73 13.03
CA ARG A 942 21.74 -9.73 14.10
C ARG A 942 20.31 -10.20 14.29
N ASP A 943 20.13 -11.50 14.35
CA ASP A 943 18.80 -12.05 14.59
C ASP A 943 18.33 -11.80 16.03
N ASP A 944 17.10 -11.31 16.13
CA ASP A 944 16.41 -11.01 17.38
C ASP A 944 15.63 -12.21 17.92
N TYR A 945 15.41 -12.27 19.23
CA TYR A 945 14.63 -13.34 19.85
C TYR A 945 13.16 -12.93 19.90
N LEU A 946 12.30 -13.68 19.21
CA LEU A 946 10.87 -13.40 19.09
C LEU A 946 10.00 -14.51 19.69
N VAL A 947 8.88 -14.13 20.30
CA VAL A 947 7.85 -15.06 20.80
C VAL A 947 6.51 -14.72 20.16
N VAL A 948 5.99 -15.66 19.35
CA VAL A 948 4.72 -15.51 18.65
C VAL A 948 3.56 -16.06 19.49
N GLY A 949 2.60 -15.20 19.79
CA GLY A 949 1.37 -15.51 20.50
C GLY A 949 0.34 -16.30 19.69
N ALA A 950 -0.70 -16.77 20.38
CA ALA A 950 -1.73 -17.63 19.79
C ALA A 950 -2.57 -16.97 18.69
N GLN A 951 -2.60 -15.64 18.61
CA GLN A 951 -3.30 -14.88 17.57
C GLN A 951 -2.34 -14.08 16.68
N GLY A 952 -1.06 -14.51 16.65
CA GLY A 952 -0.02 -13.90 15.83
C GLY A 952 0.59 -12.64 16.43
N GLN A 953 0.30 -12.31 17.69
CA GLN A 953 1.03 -11.26 18.40
C GLN A 953 2.50 -11.61 18.51
N VAL A 954 3.39 -10.64 18.59
CA VAL A 954 4.83 -10.91 18.67
C VAL A 954 5.44 -10.07 19.78
N GLN A 955 6.09 -10.74 20.72
CA GLN A 955 6.95 -10.12 21.73
C GLN A 955 8.39 -10.26 21.27
N GLY A 956 9.16 -9.16 21.28
CA GLY A 956 10.53 -9.12 20.76
C GLY A 956 11.57 -8.74 21.80
N TRP A 957 12.78 -9.26 21.63
CA TRP A 957 13.98 -8.87 22.35
C TRP A 957 15.11 -8.65 21.35
N LEU A 958 15.59 -7.40 21.24
CA LEU A 958 16.65 -7.01 20.32
C LEU A 958 18.02 -7.52 20.78
N ASN A 959 18.85 -7.94 19.85
CA ASN A 959 20.20 -8.45 20.11
C ASN A 959 21.28 -7.35 20.05
N THR A 960 21.63 -6.74 21.19
CA THR A 960 22.46 -5.52 21.24
C THR A 960 23.97 -5.74 21.36
N ALA A 961 24.49 -6.91 20.96
CA ALA A 961 25.91 -7.26 21.02
C ALA A 961 26.56 -7.03 22.41
N GLY A 962 26.55 -8.06 23.27
CA GLY A 962 27.10 -7.92 24.63
C GLY A 962 27.52 -9.22 25.30
N GLY A 963 28.20 -9.10 26.44
CA GLY A 963 28.66 -10.24 27.24
C GLY A 963 29.79 -11.08 26.61
N SER A 964 30.17 -12.17 27.27
CA SER A 964 31.26 -13.06 26.81
C SER A 964 30.88 -13.95 25.61
N SER A 965 29.58 -14.06 25.32
CA SER A 965 29.01 -14.80 24.18
C SER A 965 28.87 -13.93 22.93
N GLY A 966 28.92 -12.61 23.04
CA GLY A 966 28.63 -11.68 21.94
C GLY A 966 27.13 -11.42 21.71
N VAL A 967 26.27 -11.91 22.60
CA VAL A 967 24.80 -11.84 22.50
C VAL A 967 24.23 -11.27 23.80
N SER A 968 23.39 -10.24 23.69
CA SER A 968 22.68 -9.63 24.81
C SER A 968 21.28 -9.22 24.38
N TRP A 969 20.28 -9.48 25.22
CA TRP A 969 18.87 -9.26 24.87
C TRP A 969 18.32 -8.00 25.54
N GLN A 970 17.80 -7.08 24.74
CA GLN A 970 17.06 -5.91 25.20
C GLN A 970 15.57 -6.07 24.86
N SER A 971 14.70 -6.01 25.85
CA SER A 971 13.25 -6.13 25.62
C SER A 971 12.74 -5.02 24.70
N ALA A 972 12.13 -5.39 23.57
CA ALA A 972 11.37 -4.50 22.69
C ALA A 972 9.87 -4.47 23.02
N GLY A 973 9.41 -5.39 23.88
CA GLY A 973 8.00 -5.51 24.24
C GLY A 973 7.17 -6.10 23.10
N GLU A 974 5.90 -5.70 22.99
CA GLU A 974 5.03 -6.14 21.90
C GLU A 974 5.41 -5.43 20.62
N ILE A 975 5.97 -6.17 19.68
CA ILE A 975 6.43 -5.64 18.40
C ILE A 975 5.36 -5.81 17.30
N ALA A 976 4.37 -6.68 17.47
CA ALA A 976 3.21 -6.81 16.59
C ALA A 976 1.95 -7.22 17.38
N ALA A 977 0.83 -6.54 17.13
CA ALA A 977 -0.45 -6.78 17.83
C ALA A 977 -1.20 -8.05 17.36
N GLY A 978 -0.68 -8.73 16.33
CA GLY A 978 -1.24 -9.92 15.74
C GLY A 978 -2.44 -9.67 14.82
N ILE A 979 -2.67 -10.60 13.91
CA ILE A 979 -3.67 -10.51 12.84
C ILE A 979 -4.87 -11.44 13.07
N GLY A 980 -5.00 -12.01 14.27
CA GLY A 980 -6.08 -12.94 14.59
C GLY A 980 -5.89 -14.36 14.05
N LEU A 981 -4.71 -14.66 13.49
CA LEU A 981 -4.36 -15.98 12.97
C LEU A 981 -3.50 -16.77 13.96
N PRO A 982 -3.53 -18.11 13.93
CA PRO A 982 -2.67 -18.94 14.77
C PRO A 982 -1.18 -18.61 14.60
N GLY A 983 -0.43 -18.55 15.69
CA GLY A 983 1.02 -18.29 15.65
C GLY A 983 1.82 -19.30 14.81
N SER A 984 1.30 -20.50 14.58
CA SER A 984 1.89 -21.50 13.67
C SER A 984 1.90 -21.06 12.19
N MET A 985 1.04 -20.11 11.81
CA MET A 985 1.01 -19.53 10.47
C MET A 985 2.01 -18.38 10.32
N ILE A 986 2.57 -17.87 11.40
CA ILE A 986 3.42 -16.68 11.37
C ILE A 986 4.89 -17.07 11.19
N THR A 987 5.54 -16.39 10.26
CA THR A 987 6.98 -16.46 9.99
C THR A 987 7.49 -15.07 9.64
N PHE A 988 8.81 -14.94 9.55
CA PHE A 988 9.48 -13.69 9.22
C PHE A 988 10.46 -13.94 8.08
N ALA A 989 10.65 -12.92 7.25
CA ALA A 989 11.59 -12.90 6.13
C ALA A 989 11.59 -11.51 5.47
N ASP A 990 12.75 -10.99 5.09
CA ASP A 990 12.93 -9.78 4.27
C ASP A 990 12.41 -9.97 2.83
N LEU A 991 11.34 -9.27 2.45
CA LEU A 991 10.75 -9.34 1.11
C LEU A 991 11.22 -8.23 0.17
N ASP A 992 11.62 -7.08 0.71
CA ASP A 992 11.94 -5.90 -0.09
C ASP A 992 13.45 -5.59 -0.16
N GLY A 993 14.26 -6.35 0.58
CA GLY A 993 15.72 -6.29 0.61
C GLY A 993 16.26 -5.15 1.47
N ASP A 994 15.45 -4.58 2.36
CA ASP A 994 15.84 -3.48 3.23
C ASP A 994 16.63 -3.92 4.47
N SER A 995 16.91 -5.23 4.58
CA SER A 995 17.59 -5.93 5.67
C SER A 995 16.78 -6.05 6.96
N ARG A 996 15.50 -5.66 6.98
CA ARG A 996 14.58 -5.89 8.11
C ARG A 996 13.60 -6.98 7.73
N ASP A 997 13.49 -7.98 8.59
CA ASP A 997 12.57 -9.08 8.34
C ASP A 997 11.10 -8.66 8.49
N ASP A 998 10.29 -9.05 7.50
CA ASP A 998 8.88 -8.72 7.40
C ASP A 998 7.98 -9.73 8.12
N TYR A 999 6.79 -9.29 8.52
CA TYR A 999 5.81 -10.16 9.17
C TYR A 999 4.98 -10.88 8.11
N LEU A 1000 5.03 -12.21 8.09
CA LEU A 1000 4.35 -13.03 7.10
C LEU A 1000 3.36 -14.00 7.74
N SER A 1001 2.23 -14.19 7.08
CA SER A 1001 1.27 -15.26 7.36
C SER A 1001 1.27 -16.26 6.22
N VAL A 1002 1.65 -17.50 6.50
CA VAL A 1002 1.52 -18.64 5.60
C VAL A 1002 0.37 -19.52 6.07
N ASN A 1003 -0.69 -19.62 5.26
CA ASN A 1003 -1.86 -20.43 5.64
C ASN A 1003 -1.65 -21.92 5.36
N GLU A 1004 -2.64 -22.75 5.71
CA GLU A 1004 -2.61 -24.21 5.52
C GLU A 1004 -2.44 -24.67 4.06
N HIS A 1005 -2.72 -23.79 3.09
CA HIS A 1005 -2.61 -24.02 1.65
C HIS A 1005 -1.38 -23.32 1.05
N GLY A 1006 -0.43 -22.89 1.89
CA GLY A 1006 0.83 -22.29 1.43
C GLY A 1006 0.68 -20.88 0.85
N ARG A 1007 -0.46 -20.22 1.04
CA ARG A 1007 -0.68 -18.81 0.61
C ARG A 1007 0.01 -17.88 1.58
N ILE A 1008 0.67 -16.83 1.07
CA ILE A 1008 1.41 -15.87 1.89
C ILE A 1008 0.74 -14.50 1.84
N TRP A 1009 0.47 -13.96 3.02
CA TRP A 1009 0.14 -12.55 3.23
C TRP A 1009 1.29 -11.86 3.95
N ALA A 1010 1.60 -10.64 3.56
CA ALA A 1010 2.77 -9.92 4.05
C ALA A 1010 2.45 -8.54 4.62
N TRP A 1011 3.24 -8.16 5.62
CA TRP A 1011 3.30 -6.82 6.17
C TRP A 1011 4.77 -6.40 6.27
N LEU A 1012 5.15 -5.35 5.55
CA LEU A 1012 6.53 -4.87 5.55
C LEU A 1012 6.89 -4.23 6.88
N ASN A 1013 8.11 -4.48 7.35
CA ASN A 1013 8.66 -3.95 8.58
C ASN A 1013 9.12 -2.50 8.37
N ASN A 1014 8.23 -1.56 8.65
CA ASN A 1014 8.49 -0.13 8.47
C ASN A 1014 9.00 0.53 9.77
N ARG A 1015 9.70 -0.20 10.64
CA ARG A 1015 10.30 0.37 11.87
C ARG A 1015 11.33 1.43 11.53
N GLY A 1016 11.13 2.66 12.00
CA GLY A 1016 11.97 3.80 11.64
C GLY A 1016 11.53 4.52 10.36
N GLY A 1017 10.44 4.08 9.71
CA GLY A 1017 9.73 4.83 8.68
C GLY A 1017 8.45 5.46 9.25
N GLY A 1018 7.97 6.55 8.64
CA GLY A 1018 6.73 7.19 9.09
C GLY A 1018 5.49 6.31 8.87
N GLY A 1019 4.61 6.21 9.88
CA GLY A 1019 3.32 5.52 9.79
C GLY A 1019 3.21 4.25 10.64
N SER A 1020 2.40 3.28 10.18
CA SER A 1020 2.28 2.00 10.90
C SER A 1020 3.59 1.23 10.84
N THR A 1021 3.98 0.64 11.96
CA THR A 1021 5.22 -0.16 12.10
C THR A 1021 5.23 -1.39 11.19
N TRP A 1022 4.04 -1.84 10.77
CA TRP A 1022 3.84 -2.93 9.83
C TRP A 1022 2.94 -2.43 8.69
N LEU A 1023 3.46 -2.39 7.46
CA LEU A 1023 2.72 -1.93 6.29
C LEU A 1023 2.11 -3.11 5.55
N ALA A 1024 0.79 -3.25 5.63
CA ALA A 1024 0.07 -4.34 4.97
C ALA A 1024 0.27 -4.30 3.44
N GLN A 1025 0.79 -5.40 2.88
CA GLN A 1025 0.91 -5.61 1.43
C GLN A 1025 -0.22 -6.48 0.88
N GLY A 1026 -0.92 -7.19 1.77
CA GLY A 1026 -1.95 -8.15 1.38
C GLY A 1026 -1.32 -9.44 0.87
N GLU A 1027 -1.95 -10.06 -0.11
CA GLU A 1027 -1.52 -11.36 -0.62
C GLU A 1027 -0.37 -11.23 -1.62
N ILE A 1028 0.72 -11.93 -1.33
CA ILE A 1028 1.93 -11.95 -2.16
C ILE A 1028 2.21 -13.31 -2.81
N ALA A 1029 1.57 -14.38 -2.34
CA ALA A 1029 1.63 -15.70 -2.97
C ALA A 1029 0.29 -16.43 -2.82
N THR A 1030 -0.27 -16.88 -3.94
CA THR A 1030 -1.58 -17.57 -4.02
C THR A 1030 -1.53 -19.04 -3.58
N GLY A 1031 -0.33 -19.55 -3.29
CA GLY A 1031 -0.05 -20.93 -2.87
C GLY A 1031 0.02 -21.89 -4.06
N VAL A 1032 1.17 -22.53 -4.28
CA VAL A 1032 1.41 -23.47 -5.41
C VAL A 1032 0.84 -24.88 -5.16
N GLY A 1033 -0.27 -24.97 -4.41
CA GLY A 1033 -0.87 -26.25 -4.01
C GLY A 1033 -0.09 -27.01 -2.91
N ALA A 1034 0.87 -26.35 -2.26
CA ALA A 1034 1.64 -26.88 -1.14
C ALA A 1034 0.94 -26.59 0.20
N THR A 1035 1.05 -27.51 1.17
CA THR A 1035 0.58 -27.24 2.53
C THR A 1035 1.59 -26.42 3.32
N ARG A 1036 1.17 -25.78 4.43
CA ARG A 1036 2.08 -25.00 5.31
C ARG A 1036 3.38 -25.73 5.66
N ASN A 1037 3.31 -27.04 5.88
CA ASN A 1037 4.46 -27.88 6.28
C ASN A 1037 5.44 -28.16 5.14
N GLN A 1038 5.03 -27.91 3.89
CA GLN A 1038 5.87 -28.09 2.72
C GLN A 1038 6.55 -26.78 2.30
N VAL A 1039 5.97 -25.64 2.70
CA VAL A 1039 6.47 -24.30 2.38
C VAL A 1039 7.62 -23.92 3.31
N LEU A 1040 8.74 -23.56 2.70
CA LEU A 1040 9.93 -22.97 3.33
C LEU A 1040 10.21 -21.63 2.64
N LEU A 1041 10.87 -20.72 3.35
CA LEU A 1041 11.38 -19.46 2.81
C LEU A 1041 12.89 -19.47 3.02
N ALA A 1042 13.66 -19.21 1.98
CA ALA A 1042 15.11 -19.00 2.06
C ALA A 1042 15.61 -18.21 0.83
N ASP A 1043 16.62 -17.35 0.96
CA ASP A 1043 17.26 -16.64 -0.15
C ASP A 1043 18.24 -17.55 -0.92
N LEU A 1044 17.76 -18.15 -2.01
CA LEU A 1044 18.58 -18.99 -2.85
C LEU A 1044 19.43 -18.19 -3.84
N THR A 1045 19.25 -16.88 -3.97
CA THR A 1045 19.94 -16.06 -4.97
C THR A 1045 21.05 -15.18 -4.39
N GLY A 1046 20.97 -14.87 -3.10
CA GLY A 1046 21.83 -13.93 -2.39
C GLY A 1046 21.49 -12.47 -2.65
N ASP A 1047 20.27 -12.18 -3.10
CA ASP A 1047 19.77 -10.82 -3.33
C ASP A 1047 19.10 -10.20 -2.10
N ARG A 1048 19.15 -10.90 -0.96
CA ARG A 1048 18.51 -10.59 0.32
C ARG A 1048 16.99 -10.59 0.25
N ARG A 1049 16.43 -11.35 -0.68
CA ARG A 1049 14.99 -11.56 -0.77
C ARG A 1049 14.73 -13.03 -0.64
N PHE A 1050 13.78 -13.35 0.21
CA PHE A 1050 13.43 -14.75 0.42
C PHE A 1050 12.72 -15.34 -0.79
N ASP A 1051 13.16 -16.53 -1.19
CA ASP A 1051 12.53 -17.32 -2.23
C ASP A 1051 11.46 -18.25 -1.65
N TYR A 1052 10.40 -18.48 -2.42
CA TYR A 1052 9.34 -19.40 -2.05
C TYR A 1052 9.77 -20.83 -2.39
N LEU A 1053 9.87 -21.70 -1.39
CA LEU A 1053 10.35 -23.07 -1.56
C LEU A 1053 9.26 -24.08 -1.19
N VAL A 1054 9.13 -25.14 -1.98
CA VAL A 1054 8.25 -26.28 -1.67
C VAL A 1054 9.05 -27.55 -1.60
N SER A 1055 8.94 -28.23 -0.45
CA SER A 1055 9.50 -29.56 -0.26
C SER A 1055 8.46 -30.67 -0.53
N SER A 1056 8.88 -31.69 -1.26
CA SER A 1056 8.16 -32.95 -1.38
C SER A 1056 8.40 -33.84 -0.15
N ALA A 1057 7.58 -34.88 0.02
CA ALA A 1057 7.76 -35.89 1.07
C ALA A 1057 9.14 -36.61 1.02
N THR A 1058 9.85 -36.55 -0.12
CA THR A 1058 11.17 -37.17 -0.30
C THR A 1058 12.33 -36.15 -0.22
N GLY A 1059 12.03 -34.90 0.17
CA GLY A 1059 13.03 -33.84 0.37
C GLY A 1059 13.49 -33.16 -0.93
N VAL A 1060 12.84 -33.42 -2.07
CA VAL A 1060 13.01 -32.64 -3.31
C VAL A 1060 12.47 -31.23 -3.04
N VAL A 1061 13.24 -30.20 -3.39
CA VAL A 1061 12.85 -28.80 -3.22
C VAL A 1061 12.70 -28.14 -4.58
N THR A 1062 11.54 -27.54 -4.80
CA THR A 1062 11.24 -26.65 -5.93
C THR A 1062 11.25 -25.22 -5.43
N ALA A 1063 11.87 -24.30 -6.17
CA ALA A 1063 11.97 -22.90 -5.80
C ALA A 1063 11.30 -21.98 -6.82
N TRP A 1064 10.80 -20.85 -6.32
CA TRP A 1064 10.38 -19.71 -7.10
C TRP A 1064 11.03 -18.46 -6.51
N THR A 1065 11.69 -17.66 -7.35
CA THR A 1065 12.46 -16.50 -6.90
C THR A 1065 11.61 -15.24 -6.82
N GLY A 1066 11.79 -14.47 -5.76
CA GLY A 1066 11.08 -13.20 -5.58
C GLY A 1066 11.60 -12.13 -6.55
N THR A 1067 10.72 -11.42 -7.27
CA THR A 1067 11.12 -10.32 -8.17
C THR A 1067 11.32 -8.97 -7.45
N GLY A 1068 10.99 -8.90 -6.15
CA GLY A 1068 11.09 -7.73 -5.28
C GLY A 1068 10.33 -6.48 -5.73
N ILE A 1069 9.25 -6.66 -6.49
CA ILE A 1069 8.27 -5.61 -6.74
C ILE A 1069 7.09 -5.86 -5.81
N VAL A 1070 7.11 -5.21 -4.64
CA VAL A 1070 5.91 -5.07 -3.82
C VAL A 1070 5.04 -3.98 -4.48
N ARG A 1071 4.11 -4.38 -5.36
CA ARG A 1071 3.17 -3.39 -5.93
C ARG A 1071 2.29 -2.85 -4.81
N LYS A 1072 2.39 -1.54 -4.55
CA LYS A 1072 1.49 -0.76 -3.69
C LYS A 1072 0.03 -1.04 -4.08
N GLY A 1073 -0.76 -1.57 -3.14
CA GLY A 1073 -2.21 -1.76 -3.27
C GLY A 1073 -3.06 -0.65 -2.65
#